data_AF-A0A523P8M2-F1
#
_entry.id   AF-A0A523P8M2-F1
#
_cell.length_a   1.000
_cell.length_b   1.000
_cell.length_c   1.000
_cell.angle_alpha   90.00
_cell.angle_beta   90.00
_cell.angle_gamma   90.00
#
_symmetry.space_group_name_H-M   'P 1'
#
loop_
_entity.id
_entity.type
_entity.pdbx_description
1 polymer ?
#
loop_
_entity_poly.entity_id
_entity_poly.type
_entity_poly.pdbx_seq_one_letter_code
_entity_poly.pdbx_strand_id
1 'polypeptide(L)'
;MNLTDPPMRGSALDLTSGRAAQAPSSTMRIFVSLLFCCSFSAATTVAAAPTSRQDAKPGAGAAEEVELEEDADYAPPEGHSHIGDSFNEGPRQAAYLMPDWDKIQFPVSTEAEQAQRFFAQGIGQLHGFWYLESERSFRQAAAIDPECAMTYWGMGMANVENEERAAAFAHEAYKRRAAASDREQRFIDSLAEYYDVDHVYADEIEVKKASEESETEDVEAEEAEAEEAETDEAEALERELFDVEQRQPADDKKRMATFIKDLEELLYEYPDDIEAKAILVNQLWMARRKGIPTPSRLANEALLEQIFAVNPMHPAHHYRIHLWDSKDASVRAVSSAARSGQAYPSIAHMWHMGGHIFARLGRHSDAAWQQEASARTDHAYMMRDMVMPDQSHNFAHNNEWLTRSLRNAGRISEAIDLAKNMIELPRHPVYNHLDKRGCSSTYGRRRLAEALELYERWEELIATSNTIYLEPIDEDDSRVERASLLAQAYLFSGDEVEARAQMAVLDELLTKAKTERMKSVDEAEEQAIEDEKKPSEVHDAMSNALTGHSRPLERLRSRVDVVRALETLILPQSEQERPETLEEGDDESAEELPDPEAIRLAALKTLEDSRFSRTHLSRLLIEAGEHERAAEMAREAIEDKPGVAILHANLAYVLWATGDEDGAHEAFETLRGFSERFELDNPPFERLAPLVKELGLPNDWRQPMARLADIGERVPLAGLGPFRWSPTEAPDWKLPDGFGNEVSLADYKGKPVLMIFFLGFGCVHCVEQLGAFAPVAQEFLDAGIPIVTIGTDSVEDLADSQERDTAKDKLPFPILADPKLEIFKQYRCHDDFESLALHGTFLLDGEGRVRWQDISYEPFMDTEFLLTESKRLLALPIQKGTGGETARASVSGASASR
;
A
#
# COMPACT_ATOMS: atom_id res chain seq x y z
N MET A 1 -9.48 -6.89 -6.19
CA MET A 1 -9.85 -7.99 -5.27
C MET A 1 -11.27 -8.43 -5.58
N ASN A 2 -11.43 -9.64 -6.12
CA ASN A 2 -12.59 -10.52 -5.96
C ASN A 2 -12.25 -11.82 -6.71
N LEU A 3 -11.64 -12.77 -5.99
CA LEU A 3 -11.48 -14.15 -6.46
C LEU A 3 -12.61 -14.95 -5.82
N THR A 4 -13.67 -15.17 -6.57
CA THR A 4 -14.71 -16.16 -6.26
C THR A 4 -14.98 -16.92 -7.55
N ASP A 5 -14.42 -18.12 -7.68
CA ASP A 5 -14.84 -19.10 -8.69
C ASP A 5 -15.49 -20.31 -8.01
N PRO A 6 -16.49 -20.95 -8.64
CA PRO A 6 -17.44 -21.86 -7.99
C PRO A 6 -16.95 -23.34 -7.92
N PRO A 7 -17.59 -24.21 -7.10
CA PRO A 7 -17.07 -25.53 -6.80
C PRO A 7 -17.40 -26.54 -7.91
N MET A 8 -16.38 -27.21 -8.44
CA MET A 8 -16.56 -28.38 -9.30
C MET A 8 -16.47 -29.66 -8.47
N ARG A 9 -17.57 -30.42 -8.48
CA ARG A 9 -17.76 -31.71 -7.81
C ARG A 9 -16.83 -32.79 -8.38
N GLY A 10 -16.46 -33.72 -7.49
CA GLY A 10 -15.42 -34.71 -7.68
C GLY A 10 -15.68 -35.83 -8.69
N SER A 11 -14.62 -36.60 -8.94
CA SER A 11 -14.73 -38.05 -9.07
C SER A 11 -13.47 -38.70 -8.48
N ALA A 12 -13.70 -39.69 -7.63
CA ALA A 12 -12.71 -40.46 -6.92
C ALA A 12 -12.00 -41.44 -7.86
N LEU A 13 -10.71 -41.66 -7.64
CA LEU A 13 -10.07 -42.94 -7.95
C LEU A 13 -9.11 -43.32 -6.81
N ASP A 14 -9.59 -44.31 -6.08
CA ASP A 14 -8.95 -45.10 -5.05
C ASP A 14 -7.83 -45.97 -5.65
N LEU A 15 -6.61 -45.91 -5.11
CA LEU A 15 -5.69 -47.05 -5.13
C LEU A 15 -4.82 -47.07 -3.87
N THR A 16 -5.18 -48.05 -3.06
CA THR A 16 -4.57 -48.53 -1.82
C THR A 16 -3.16 -49.12 -1.95
N SER A 17 -2.45 -49.04 -0.82
CA SER A 17 -1.53 -50.04 -0.26
C SER A 17 -0.07 -50.13 -0.76
N GLY A 18 0.86 -50.22 0.20
CA GLY A 18 2.22 -50.72 -0.08
C GLY A 18 3.31 -50.38 0.94
N ARG A 19 3.27 -51.05 2.09
CA ARG A 19 4.30 -51.07 3.15
C ARG A 19 5.76 -51.31 2.70
N ALA A 20 6.66 -50.69 3.47
CA ALA A 20 7.87 -51.27 4.10
C ALA A 20 9.22 -51.36 3.36
N ALA A 21 10.17 -50.59 3.91
CA ALA A 21 11.40 -51.04 4.59
C ALA A 21 12.71 -51.31 3.81
N GLN A 22 13.78 -50.97 4.53
CA GLN A 22 15.15 -51.50 4.52
C GLN A 22 16.20 -50.87 3.59
N ALA A 23 17.10 -50.11 4.24
CA ALA A 23 18.53 -50.12 3.93
C ALA A 23 19.11 -51.52 4.20
N PRO A 24 20.28 -51.87 3.60
CA PRO A 24 21.51 -51.70 4.39
C PRO A 24 22.76 -51.28 3.59
N SER A 25 23.77 -50.91 4.37
CA SER A 25 25.17 -50.62 4.05
C SER A 25 25.90 -51.66 3.20
N SER A 26 27.03 -51.27 2.58
CA SER A 26 28.39 -51.71 2.99
C SER A 26 29.52 -51.28 2.04
N THR A 27 30.67 -50.96 2.66
CA THR A 27 32.09 -51.17 2.24
C THR A 27 32.67 -50.36 1.07
N MET A 28 33.61 -49.41 1.25
CA MET A 28 34.99 -49.43 1.82
C MET A 28 36.08 -49.80 0.79
N ARG A 29 36.97 -48.83 0.51
CA ARG A 29 38.43 -48.90 0.16
C ARG A 29 38.89 -47.47 -0.20
N ILE A 30 39.50 -46.69 0.70
CA ILE A 30 40.93 -46.67 1.09
C ILE A 30 41.89 -46.65 -0.11
N PHE A 31 42.44 -45.46 -0.40
CA PHE A 31 43.88 -45.25 -0.54
C PHE A 31 44.26 -43.92 0.13
N VAL A 32 45.44 -43.93 0.72
CA VAL A 32 45.96 -43.08 1.78
C VAL A 32 47.22 -42.36 1.27
N SER A 33 47.52 -41.21 1.89
CA SER A 33 48.83 -40.51 1.99
C SER A 33 49.22 -39.57 0.84
N LEU A 34 49.81 -38.39 1.03
CA LEU A 34 50.48 -37.71 2.16
C LEU A 34 50.26 -36.17 1.99
N LEU A 35 49.92 -35.37 3.02
CA LEU A 35 50.70 -34.86 4.17
C LEU A 35 51.69 -33.72 3.85
N PHE A 36 51.38 -32.50 4.32
CA PHE A 36 52.21 -31.66 5.22
C PHE A 36 51.33 -30.45 5.68
N CYS A 37 50.85 -30.37 6.94
CA CYS A 37 51.50 -29.80 8.15
C CYS A 37 51.83 -28.30 7.99
N CYS A 38 51.42 -27.33 8.84
CA CYS A 38 51.07 -27.25 10.26
C CYS A 38 50.12 -26.03 10.48
N SER A 39 49.03 -26.12 11.24
CA SER A 39 48.92 -25.84 12.70
C SER A 39 49.36 -24.44 13.14
N PHE A 40 48.44 -23.60 13.63
CA PHE A 40 48.48 -23.07 15.01
C PHE A 40 47.15 -22.43 15.42
N SER A 41 46.81 -22.62 16.71
CA SER A 41 45.56 -22.22 17.38
C SER A 41 45.50 -20.74 17.76
N ALA A 42 44.26 -20.25 17.80
CA ALA A 42 43.63 -19.27 18.67
C ALA A 42 44.49 -18.33 19.55
N ALA A 43 44.22 -17.02 19.44
CA ALA A 43 43.97 -16.16 20.60
C ALA A 43 43.23 -14.88 20.20
N THR A 44 42.21 -14.57 20.99
CA THR A 44 41.36 -13.39 21.00
C THR A 44 42.14 -12.15 21.43
N THR A 45 42.08 -11.06 20.66
CA THR A 45 42.20 -9.69 21.19
C THR A 45 41.34 -8.76 20.33
N VAL A 46 40.32 -8.20 20.96
CA VAL A 46 39.57 -7.03 20.50
C VAL A 46 40.55 -5.85 20.45
N ALA A 47 40.72 -5.25 19.28
CA ALA A 47 41.38 -3.96 19.12
C ALA A 47 40.46 -3.05 18.30
N ALA A 48 40.04 -1.97 18.94
CA ALA A 48 39.28 -0.89 18.35
C ALA A 48 40.04 -0.28 17.16
N ALA A 49 39.35 -0.13 16.02
CA ALA A 49 39.89 0.59 14.87
C ALA A 49 39.85 2.10 15.14
N PRO A 50 40.92 2.85 14.85
CA PRO A 50 40.97 4.28 15.07
C PRO A 50 40.17 5.03 14.00
N THR A 51 39.34 5.95 14.47
CA THR A 51 38.79 7.05 13.69
C THR A 51 39.91 7.99 13.27
N SER A 52 40.23 8.01 11.99
CA SER A 52 40.86 9.17 11.37
C SER A 52 40.28 9.34 9.96
N ARG A 53 39.35 10.30 9.84
CA ARG A 53 39.09 11.02 8.60
C ARG A 53 40.43 11.51 8.07
N GLN A 54 40.85 11.00 6.92
CA GLN A 54 41.81 11.70 6.08
C GLN A 54 41.00 12.49 5.06
N ASP A 55 41.18 13.81 5.10
CA ASP A 55 40.65 14.77 4.17
C ASP A 55 41.13 14.45 2.74
N ALA A 56 40.30 13.74 1.99
CA ALA A 56 40.37 13.75 0.54
C ALA A 56 39.72 15.05 0.07
N LYS A 57 40.53 15.99 -0.38
CA LYS A 57 40.06 17.17 -1.12
C LYS A 57 39.18 16.69 -2.29
N PRO A 58 37.97 17.26 -2.50
CA PRO A 58 37.23 16.99 -3.72
C PRO A 58 38.03 17.57 -4.88
N GLY A 59 38.45 16.70 -5.80
CA GLY A 59 38.85 17.14 -7.12
C GLY A 59 37.61 17.68 -7.80
N ALA A 60 37.57 18.98 -8.04
CA ALA A 60 36.62 19.59 -8.94
C ALA A 60 36.86 19.03 -10.35
N GLY A 61 36.14 17.96 -10.69
CA GLY A 61 35.72 17.74 -12.07
C GLY A 61 34.55 18.69 -12.27
N ALA A 62 34.77 19.76 -13.02
CA ALA A 62 33.67 20.55 -13.53
C ALA A 62 32.76 19.59 -14.32
N ALA A 63 31.48 19.55 -13.96
CA ALA A 63 30.47 19.09 -14.90
C ALA A 63 30.60 20.02 -16.12
N GLU A 64 30.94 19.47 -17.28
CA GLU A 64 30.68 20.17 -18.53
C GLU A 64 29.16 20.34 -18.60
N GLU A 65 28.70 21.60 -18.61
CA GLU A 65 27.34 21.95 -18.99
C GLU A 65 27.11 21.35 -20.38
N VAL A 66 26.21 20.37 -20.46
CA VAL A 66 25.75 19.82 -21.72
C VAL A 66 24.75 20.83 -22.26
N GLU A 67 25.19 21.67 -23.20
CA GLU A 67 24.29 22.45 -24.05
C GLU A 67 23.51 21.45 -24.92
N LEU A 68 22.26 21.19 -24.52
CA LEU A 68 21.27 20.51 -25.36
C LEU A 68 20.77 21.52 -26.39
N GLU A 69 20.63 21.10 -27.65
CA GLU A 69 20.10 21.95 -28.72
C GLU A 69 18.67 22.40 -28.35
N GLU A 70 18.51 23.71 -28.20
CA GLU A 70 17.24 24.39 -27.90
C GLU A 70 16.33 24.36 -29.14
N ASP A 71 15.18 23.69 -29.05
CA ASP A 71 14.04 24.01 -29.91
C ASP A 71 13.55 25.41 -29.50
N ALA A 72 13.69 26.37 -30.42
CA ALA A 72 13.84 27.79 -30.10
C ALA A 72 12.56 28.57 -29.72
N ASP A 73 11.38 27.96 -29.59
CA ASP A 73 10.12 28.73 -29.50
C ASP A 73 9.18 28.43 -28.31
N TYR A 74 9.50 27.50 -27.39
CA TYR A 74 8.71 27.33 -26.15
C TYR A 74 9.59 26.98 -24.94
N ALA A 75 9.72 27.93 -24.00
CA ALA A 75 10.25 27.63 -22.67
C ALA A 75 9.11 27.14 -21.78
N PRO A 76 9.18 25.92 -21.20
CA PRO A 76 8.11 25.39 -20.38
C PRO A 76 7.91 26.23 -19.11
N PRO A 77 6.70 26.23 -18.52
CA PRO A 77 6.41 27.03 -17.32
C PRO A 77 7.34 26.66 -16.15
N GLU A 78 7.59 27.60 -15.22
CA GLU A 78 8.53 27.34 -14.12
C GLU A 78 8.17 26.08 -13.32
N GLY A 79 9.17 25.24 -13.06
CA GLY A 79 9.01 23.95 -12.38
C GLY A 79 8.75 22.76 -13.31
N HIS A 80 8.38 22.99 -14.57
CA HIS A 80 8.18 21.96 -15.57
C HIS A 80 9.50 21.56 -16.25
N SER A 81 9.57 20.30 -16.66
CA SER A 81 10.69 19.65 -17.34
C SER A 81 10.93 20.26 -18.72
N HIS A 82 12.20 20.46 -19.06
CA HIS A 82 12.67 20.83 -20.39
C HIS A 82 12.73 19.64 -21.35
N ILE A 83 12.69 18.41 -20.82
CA ILE A 83 12.71 17.18 -21.62
C ILE A 83 11.29 16.80 -22.08
N GLY A 84 10.26 17.33 -21.42
CA GLY A 84 8.85 17.08 -21.75
C GLY A 84 8.00 16.64 -20.55
N ASP A 85 6.69 16.66 -20.72
CA ASP A 85 5.73 16.59 -19.61
C ASP A 85 5.74 15.27 -18.83
N SER A 86 6.10 14.17 -19.50
CA SER A 86 6.26 12.86 -18.84
C SER A 86 7.31 12.86 -17.72
N PHE A 87 8.22 13.86 -17.71
CA PHE A 87 9.24 14.03 -16.68
C PHE A 87 8.83 14.96 -15.52
N ASN A 88 7.72 15.71 -15.64
CA ASN A 88 7.19 16.59 -14.59
C ASN A 88 6.82 15.80 -13.33
N GLU A 89 6.21 14.64 -13.54
CA GLU A 89 5.86 13.70 -12.48
C GLU A 89 6.99 12.72 -12.17
N GLY A 90 6.87 12.04 -11.02
CA GLY A 90 7.80 11.01 -10.59
C GLY A 90 8.94 11.54 -9.72
N PRO A 91 10.01 10.75 -9.53
CA PRO A 91 11.10 11.11 -8.63
C PRO A 91 12.00 12.17 -9.28
N ARG A 92 12.13 13.34 -8.62
CA ARG A 92 12.96 14.47 -9.10
C ARG A 92 14.32 14.60 -8.40
N GLN A 93 14.64 13.77 -7.42
CA GLN A 93 15.95 13.83 -6.75
C GLN A 93 16.85 12.68 -7.18
N ALA A 94 18.16 12.95 -7.17
CA ALA A 94 19.20 12.03 -7.57
C ALA A 94 19.11 10.70 -6.79
N ALA A 95 19.37 9.60 -7.48
CA ALA A 95 19.46 8.30 -6.85
C ALA A 95 20.82 8.14 -6.15
N TYR A 96 20.84 7.38 -5.06
CA TYR A 96 22.08 6.86 -4.48
C TYR A 96 22.26 5.40 -4.86
N LEU A 97 23.51 4.96 -4.98
CA LEU A 97 23.81 3.58 -5.29
C LEU A 97 23.68 2.70 -4.04
N MET A 98 22.80 1.71 -4.11
CA MET A 98 22.43 0.79 -3.02
C MET A 98 23.39 -0.40 -2.96
N PRO A 99 23.79 -0.91 -1.78
CA PRO A 99 24.81 -1.96 -1.67
C PRO A 99 24.56 -3.25 -2.47
N ASP A 100 23.30 -3.58 -2.76
CA ASP A 100 22.88 -4.84 -3.41
C ASP A 100 22.69 -4.73 -4.94
N TRP A 101 23.10 -3.62 -5.58
CA TRP A 101 22.93 -3.38 -7.03
C TRP A 101 23.56 -4.47 -7.90
N ASP A 102 24.63 -5.11 -7.42
CA ASP A 102 25.45 -6.09 -8.13
C ASP A 102 24.83 -7.50 -8.17
N LYS A 103 23.67 -7.68 -7.53
CA LYS A 103 22.89 -8.92 -7.58
C LYS A 103 22.14 -9.13 -8.90
N ILE A 104 22.04 -8.08 -9.73
CA ILE A 104 21.42 -8.12 -11.05
C ILE A 104 22.50 -8.16 -12.13
N GLN A 105 22.27 -8.98 -13.16
CA GLN A 105 23.20 -9.12 -14.29
C GLN A 105 22.48 -8.78 -15.59
N PHE A 106 22.33 -7.47 -15.84
CA PHE A 106 21.70 -6.95 -17.05
C PHE A 106 22.63 -5.94 -17.74
N PRO A 107 23.59 -6.40 -18.58
CA PRO A 107 24.44 -5.49 -19.34
C PRO A 107 23.62 -4.74 -20.40
N VAL A 108 23.92 -3.45 -20.58
CA VAL A 108 23.35 -2.57 -21.61
C VAL A 108 24.44 -1.84 -22.38
N SER A 109 24.10 -1.27 -23.55
CA SER A 109 25.03 -0.53 -24.42
C SER A 109 25.38 0.84 -23.84
N THR A 110 26.13 0.86 -22.74
CA THR A 110 26.71 2.06 -22.12
C THR A 110 28.20 1.85 -21.84
N GLU A 111 29.02 2.87 -22.05
CA GLU A 111 30.43 2.87 -21.64
C GLU A 111 30.61 3.41 -20.21
N ALA A 112 29.60 4.09 -19.67
CA ALA A 112 29.62 4.68 -18.33
C ALA A 112 29.33 3.60 -17.28
N GLU A 113 30.38 3.17 -16.56
CA GLU A 113 30.24 2.16 -15.49
C GLU A 113 29.18 2.55 -14.46
N GLN A 114 29.06 3.85 -14.14
CA GLN A 114 28.09 4.32 -13.18
C GLN A 114 26.64 4.25 -13.71
N ALA A 115 26.41 4.51 -15.00
CA ALA A 115 25.09 4.34 -15.62
C ALA A 115 24.68 2.87 -15.59
N GLN A 116 25.59 1.94 -15.93
CA GLN A 116 25.35 0.50 -15.84
C GLN A 116 24.96 0.04 -14.44
N ARG A 117 25.59 0.58 -13.39
CA ARG A 117 25.28 0.25 -11.99
C ARG A 117 23.89 0.72 -11.58
N PHE A 118 23.52 1.95 -11.94
CA PHE A 118 22.18 2.47 -11.66
C PHE A 118 21.10 1.76 -12.49
N PHE A 119 21.41 1.40 -13.73
CA PHE A 119 20.52 0.57 -14.55
C PHE A 119 20.26 -0.80 -13.89
N ALA A 120 21.31 -1.50 -13.45
CA ALA A 120 21.16 -2.79 -12.76
C ALA A 120 20.37 -2.66 -11.45
N GLN A 121 20.59 -1.58 -10.69
CA GLN A 121 19.78 -1.24 -9.51
C GLN A 121 18.30 -1.05 -9.86
N GLY A 122 18.01 -0.30 -10.92
CA GLY A 122 16.65 -0.08 -11.43
C GLY A 122 15.96 -1.40 -11.75
N ILE A 123 16.63 -2.32 -12.46
CA ILE A 123 16.10 -3.66 -12.74
C ILE A 123 15.81 -4.45 -11.45
N GLY A 124 16.68 -4.37 -10.45
CA GLY A 124 16.46 -5.01 -9.15
C GLY A 124 15.20 -4.48 -8.44
N GLN A 125 15.02 -3.16 -8.47
CA GLN A 125 13.84 -2.46 -7.94
C GLN A 125 12.58 -2.81 -8.73
N LEU A 126 12.67 -2.90 -10.06
CA LEU A 126 11.60 -3.35 -10.95
C LEU A 126 11.16 -4.77 -10.60
N HIS A 127 12.09 -5.71 -10.42
CA HIS A 127 11.76 -7.08 -10.00
C HIS A 127 11.12 -7.13 -8.61
N GLY A 128 11.46 -6.19 -7.73
CA GLY A 128 10.86 -6.02 -6.41
C GLY A 128 9.54 -5.23 -6.39
N PHE A 129 9.02 -4.80 -7.55
CA PHE A 129 7.85 -3.91 -7.68
C PHE A 129 8.00 -2.60 -6.90
N TRP A 130 9.20 -2.02 -6.88
CA TRP A 130 9.47 -0.70 -6.33
C TRP A 130 9.58 0.35 -7.43
N TYR A 131 8.47 0.53 -8.15
CA TYR A 131 8.39 1.31 -9.39
C TYR A 131 8.94 2.74 -9.27
N LEU A 132 8.57 3.49 -8.24
CA LEU A 132 9.04 4.87 -8.04
C LEU A 132 10.58 4.95 -7.97
N GLU A 133 11.22 4.10 -7.17
CA GLU A 133 12.68 4.11 -7.05
C GLU A 133 13.36 3.45 -8.26
N SER A 134 12.69 2.50 -8.90
CA SER A 134 13.14 1.93 -10.18
C SER A 134 13.27 3.04 -11.24
N GLU A 135 12.24 3.87 -11.40
CA GLU A 135 12.29 5.04 -12.29
C GLU A 135 13.41 6.01 -11.87
N ARG A 136 13.57 6.31 -10.57
CA ARG A 136 14.64 7.18 -10.08
C ARG A 136 16.02 6.67 -10.50
N SER A 137 16.27 5.37 -10.37
CA SER A 137 17.54 4.75 -10.78
C SER A 137 17.74 4.82 -12.28
N PHE A 138 16.70 4.63 -13.09
CA PHE A 138 16.78 4.78 -14.54
C PHE A 138 17.01 6.23 -14.96
N ARG A 139 16.34 7.21 -14.33
CA ARG A 139 16.61 8.64 -14.54
C ARG A 139 18.04 9.00 -14.19
N GLN A 140 18.56 8.47 -13.08
CA GLN A 140 19.96 8.66 -12.71
C GLN A 140 20.93 8.07 -13.73
N ALA A 141 20.61 6.91 -14.31
CA ALA A 141 21.40 6.33 -15.38
C ALA A 141 21.33 7.18 -16.66
N ALA A 142 20.14 7.65 -17.05
CA ALA A 142 19.93 8.53 -18.21
C ALA A 142 20.65 9.88 -18.04
N ALA A 143 20.66 10.46 -16.85
CA ALA A 143 21.41 11.70 -16.58
C ALA A 143 22.94 11.52 -16.71
N ILE A 144 23.45 10.28 -16.63
CA ILE A 144 24.87 9.96 -16.81
C ILE A 144 25.16 9.59 -18.27
N ASP A 145 24.25 8.89 -18.92
CA ASP A 145 24.34 8.46 -20.32
C ASP A 145 22.98 8.65 -21.02
N PRO A 146 22.69 9.86 -21.54
CA PRO A 146 21.41 10.19 -22.19
C PRO A 146 21.14 9.42 -23.48
N GLU A 147 22.17 8.85 -24.11
CA GLU A 147 22.05 8.09 -25.36
C GLU A 147 21.74 6.60 -25.10
N CYS A 148 21.86 6.14 -23.85
CA CYS A 148 21.55 4.76 -23.50
C CYS A 148 20.03 4.51 -23.53
N ALA A 149 19.53 4.07 -24.69
CA ALA A 149 18.11 3.78 -24.95
C ALA A 149 17.43 2.89 -23.89
N MET A 150 18.17 1.94 -23.32
CA MET A 150 17.64 1.04 -22.29
C MET A 150 17.21 1.75 -21.02
N THR A 151 17.78 2.92 -20.68
CA THR A 151 17.38 3.68 -19.48
C THR A 151 15.92 4.13 -19.59
N TYR A 152 15.52 4.66 -20.76
CA TYR A 152 14.14 5.02 -21.08
C TYR A 152 13.22 3.80 -21.16
N TRP A 153 13.68 2.68 -21.73
CA TRP A 153 12.92 1.42 -21.68
C TRP A 153 12.64 1.01 -20.23
N GLY A 154 13.62 1.18 -19.33
CA GLY A 154 13.46 0.94 -17.90
C GLY A 154 12.41 1.85 -17.27
N MET A 155 12.39 3.15 -17.62
CA MET A 155 11.37 4.10 -17.16
C MET A 155 9.97 3.70 -17.63
N GLY A 156 9.84 3.27 -18.89
CA GLY A 156 8.58 2.73 -19.43
C GLY A 156 8.10 1.50 -18.66
N MET A 157 9.01 0.55 -18.40
CA MET A 157 8.72 -0.64 -17.59
C MET A 157 8.38 -0.32 -16.13
N ALA A 158 8.86 0.80 -15.58
CA ALA A 158 8.55 1.23 -14.21
C ALA A 158 7.17 1.90 -14.10
N ASN A 159 6.61 2.44 -15.18
CA ASN A 159 5.35 3.20 -15.17
C ASN A 159 4.10 2.34 -15.46
N VAL A 160 4.03 1.13 -14.90
CA VAL A 160 2.94 0.18 -15.19
C VAL A 160 1.53 0.62 -14.76
N GLU A 161 1.43 1.66 -13.91
CA GLU A 161 0.17 2.23 -13.44
C GLU A 161 -0.21 3.53 -14.16
N ASN A 162 0.67 4.04 -15.05
CA ASN A 162 0.44 5.22 -15.88
C ASN A 162 0.82 4.87 -17.33
N GLU A 163 -0.17 4.40 -18.11
CA GLU A 163 0.07 3.93 -19.49
C GLU A 163 0.58 5.04 -20.41
N GLU A 164 0.15 6.28 -20.21
CA GLU A 164 0.58 7.44 -21.01
C GLU A 164 2.05 7.75 -20.78
N ARG A 165 2.48 7.92 -19.52
CA ARG A 165 3.90 8.11 -19.20
C ARG A 165 4.75 6.92 -19.65
N ALA A 166 4.23 5.69 -19.52
CA ALA A 166 4.94 4.51 -19.99
C ALA A 166 5.12 4.50 -21.51
N ALA A 167 4.12 4.92 -22.28
CA ALA A 167 4.19 5.05 -23.73
C ALA A 167 5.20 6.13 -24.14
N ALA A 168 5.20 7.29 -23.47
CA ALA A 168 6.17 8.37 -23.71
C ALA A 168 7.62 7.90 -23.50
N PHE A 169 7.90 7.19 -22.40
CA PHE A 169 9.25 6.63 -22.17
C PHE A 169 9.61 5.51 -23.17
N ALA A 170 8.64 4.70 -23.58
CA ALA A 170 8.86 3.70 -24.63
C ALA A 170 9.21 4.37 -25.97
N HIS A 171 8.58 5.49 -26.29
CA HIS A 171 8.90 6.29 -27.46
C HIS A 171 10.33 6.86 -27.40
N GLU A 172 10.74 7.43 -26.26
CA GLU A 172 12.10 7.94 -26.08
C GLU A 172 13.17 6.83 -26.19
N ALA A 173 12.86 5.62 -25.71
CA ALA A 173 13.71 4.45 -25.89
C ALA A 173 13.81 4.06 -27.38
N TYR A 174 12.68 4.05 -28.07
CA TYR A 174 12.60 3.70 -29.49
C TYR A 174 13.42 4.66 -30.36
N LYS A 175 13.35 5.98 -30.10
CA LYS A 175 14.14 7.01 -30.80
C LYS A 175 15.65 6.76 -30.73
N ARG A 176 16.16 6.24 -29.60
CA ARG A 176 17.60 6.03 -29.35
C ARG A 176 18.11 4.63 -29.68
N ARG A 177 17.24 3.71 -30.11
CA ARG A 177 17.55 2.28 -30.21
C ARG A 177 18.63 1.92 -31.24
N ALA A 178 18.94 2.79 -32.20
CA ALA A 178 19.92 2.53 -33.25
C ALA A 178 21.34 2.24 -32.70
N ALA A 179 21.69 2.82 -31.56
CA ALA A 179 22.96 2.58 -30.87
C ALA A 179 22.95 1.33 -29.95
N ALA A 180 21.77 0.75 -29.72
CA ALA A 180 21.60 -0.41 -28.83
C ALA A 180 21.97 -1.73 -29.52
N SER A 181 22.36 -2.73 -28.73
CA SER A 181 22.65 -4.08 -29.24
C SER A 181 21.38 -4.78 -29.79
N ASP A 182 21.52 -5.82 -30.63
CA ASP A 182 20.35 -6.58 -31.14
C ASP A 182 19.45 -7.11 -30.01
N ARG A 183 20.05 -7.55 -28.90
CA ARG A 183 19.33 -7.97 -27.69
C ARG A 183 18.47 -6.84 -27.11
N GLU A 184 19.03 -5.63 -27.03
CA GLU A 184 18.36 -4.47 -26.46
C GLU A 184 17.29 -3.92 -27.39
N GLN A 185 17.54 -3.86 -28.69
CA GLN A 185 16.55 -3.45 -29.69
C GLN A 185 15.29 -4.31 -29.59
N ARG A 186 15.41 -5.63 -29.41
CA ARG A 186 14.25 -6.52 -29.22
C ARG A 186 13.42 -6.19 -27.97
N PHE A 187 14.05 -5.80 -26.86
CA PHE A 187 13.32 -5.35 -25.68
C PHE A 187 12.60 -4.02 -25.93
N ILE A 188 13.27 -3.09 -26.60
CA ILE A 188 12.74 -1.75 -26.93
C ILE A 188 11.57 -1.86 -27.90
N ASP A 189 11.76 -2.57 -29.02
CA ASP A 189 10.75 -2.75 -30.07
C ASP A 189 9.50 -3.43 -29.51
N SER A 190 9.65 -4.45 -28.67
CA SER A 190 8.52 -5.14 -28.05
C SER A 190 7.72 -4.23 -27.10
N LEU A 191 8.40 -3.37 -26.34
CA LEU A 191 7.72 -2.40 -25.48
C LEU A 191 7.03 -1.31 -26.29
N ALA A 192 7.67 -0.83 -27.36
CA ALA A 192 7.09 0.16 -28.26
C ALA A 192 5.83 -0.38 -28.97
N GLU A 193 5.85 -1.64 -29.42
CA GLU A 193 4.66 -2.30 -29.99
C GLU A 193 3.57 -2.52 -28.93
N TYR A 194 3.94 -2.85 -27.69
CA TYR A 194 2.97 -2.99 -26.59
C TYR A 194 2.22 -1.68 -26.29
N TYR A 195 2.88 -0.53 -26.43
CA TYR A 195 2.27 0.79 -26.24
C TYR A 195 1.78 1.45 -27.53
N ASP A 196 1.90 0.77 -28.68
CA ASP A 196 1.50 1.26 -30.00
C ASP A 196 2.15 2.62 -30.35
N VAL A 197 3.44 2.76 -30.02
CA VAL A 197 4.20 4.02 -30.17
C VAL A 197 4.14 4.57 -31.59
N ASP A 198 4.21 3.73 -32.62
CA ASP A 198 4.15 4.16 -34.03
C ASP A 198 2.81 4.83 -34.38
N HIS A 199 1.71 4.46 -33.71
CA HIS A 199 0.40 5.08 -33.92
C HIS A 199 0.18 6.30 -33.03
N VAL A 200 0.54 6.20 -31.74
CA VAL A 200 0.37 7.27 -30.75
C VAL A 200 1.23 8.48 -31.11
N TYR A 201 2.45 8.27 -31.59
CA TYR A 201 3.38 9.35 -31.95
C TYR A 201 3.58 9.43 -33.47
N ALA A 202 2.56 9.07 -34.25
CA ALA A 202 2.64 9.01 -35.71
C ALA A 202 3.08 10.35 -36.32
N ASP A 203 2.54 11.47 -35.84
CA ASP A 203 2.83 12.81 -36.35
C ASP A 203 4.28 13.22 -36.08
N GLU A 204 4.81 12.97 -34.87
CA GLU A 204 6.23 13.20 -34.56
C GLU A 204 7.19 12.31 -35.39
N ILE A 205 6.79 11.06 -35.64
CA ILE A 205 7.57 10.10 -36.43
C ILE A 205 7.54 10.47 -37.92
N GLU A 206 6.41 10.95 -38.45
CA GLU A 206 6.28 11.44 -39.82
C GLU A 206 7.04 12.75 -40.04
N VAL A 207 7.00 13.69 -39.10
CA VAL A 207 7.78 14.94 -39.13
C VAL A 207 9.28 14.66 -39.15
N LYS A 208 9.78 13.70 -38.35
CA LYS A 208 11.20 13.28 -38.41
C LYS A 208 11.59 12.63 -39.73
N LYS A 209 10.73 11.80 -40.31
CA LYS A 209 10.98 11.23 -41.65
C LYS A 209 11.01 12.33 -42.72
N ALA A 210 10.12 13.32 -42.61
CA ALA A 210 10.08 14.45 -43.52
C ALA A 210 11.30 15.37 -43.37
N SER A 211 11.82 15.57 -42.15
CA SER A 211 13.03 16.37 -41.92
C SER A 211 14.32 15.66 -42.35
N GLU A 212 14.42 14.35 -42.16
CA GLU A 212 15.52 13.53 -42.70
C GLU A 212 15.47 13.45 -44.24
N GLU A 213 14.29 13.51 -44.86
CA GLU A 213 14.12 13.60 -46.32
C GLU A 213 14.35 15.02 -46.86
N SER A 214 14.08 16.07 -46.07
CA SER A 214 14.22 17.48 -46.46
C SER A 214 15.64 18.05 -46.35
N GLU A 215 16.59 17.35 -45.71
CA GLU A 215 18.04 17.67 -45.78
C GLU A 215 18.64 17.56 -47.20
N THR A 216 17.80 17.38 -48.24
CA THR A 216 18.21 17.40 -49.65
C THR A 216 17.69 18.55 -50.50
N GLU A 217 16.78 19.44 -50.06
CA GLU A 217 16.41 20.62 -50.86
C GLU A 217 16.08 21.86 -50.00
N ASP A 218 16.67 23.01 -50.37
CA ASP A 218 16.54 24.33 -49.74
C ASP A 218 15.07 24.79 -49.59
N VAL A 219 14.67 25.24 -48.40
CA VAL A 219 13.36 25.86 -48.14
C VAL A 219 13.53 27.27 -47.57
N GLU A 220 13.07 28.27 -48.33
CA GLU A 220 12.60 29.55 -47.79
C GLU A 220 11.08 29.56 -47.95
N ALA A 221 10.38 29.63 -46.81
CA ALA A 221 9.14 30.39 -46.55
C ALA A 221 8.15 29.58 -45.71
N GLU A 222 8.09 29.82 -44.40
CA GLU A 222 6.90 29.53 -43.60
C GLU A 222 6.95 30.33 -42.29
N GLU A 223 6.20 31.45 -42.25
CA GLU A 223 6.03 32.30 -41.07
C GLU A 223 4.55 32.71 -40.92
N ALA A 224 3.62 31.88 -41.41
CA ALA A 224 2.18 32.18 -41.39
C ALA A 224 1.28 31.02 -40.89
N GLU A 225 1.84 29.87 -40.52
CA GLU A 225 1.06 28.70 -40.05
C GLU A 225 1.06 28.51 -38.52
N ALA A 226 1.82 29.32 -37.77
CA ALA A 226 2.00 29.13 -36.33
C ALA A 226 0.80 29.51 -35.42
N GLU A 227 -0.21 30.22 -35.93
CA GLU A 227 -1.35 30.68 -35.11
C GLU A 227 -2.61 29.79 -35.26
N GLU A 228 -2.68 28.89 -36.25
CA GLU A 228 -3.75 27.88 -36.38
C GLU A 228 -3.39 26.53 -35.69
N ALA A 229 -2.09 26.24 -35.49
CA ALA A 229 -1.60 24.99 -34.89
C ALA A 229 -1.90 24.84 -33.39
N GLU A 230 -1.84 25.93 -32.61
CA GLU A 230 -2.07 25.90 -31.14
C GLU A 230 -3.50 25.51 -30.75
N THR A 231 -4.50 25.82 -31.61
CA THR A 231 -5.89 25.41 -31.39
C THR A 231 -6.18 23.98 -31.84
N ASP A 232 -5.45 23.48 -32.85
CA ASP A 232 -5.57 22.10 -33.33
C ASP A 232 -4.86 21.11 -32.39
N GLU A 233 -3.78 21.50 -31.71
CA GLU A 233 -3.10 20.67 -30.68
C GLU A 233 -3.97 20.41 -29.45
N ALA A 234 -4.69 21.44 -28.95
CA ALA A 234 -5.60 21.26 -27.82
C ALA A 234 -6.81 20.37 -28.17
N GLU A 235 -7.35 20.51 -29.39
CA GLU A 235 -8.43 19.63 -29.89
C GLU A 235 -7.92 18.21 -30.25
N ALA A 236 -6.66 18.06 -30.68
CA ALA A 236 -6.01 16.77 -30.91
C ALA A 236 -5.75 16.03 -29.59
N LEU A 237 -5.27 16.72 -28.57
CA LEU A 237 -5.08 16.19 -27.21
C LEU A 237 -6.42 15.77 -26.60
N GLU A 238 -7.49 16.56 -26.78
CA GLU A 238 -8.84 16.20 -26.33
C GLU A 238 -9.40 14.97 -27.10
N ARG A 239 -9.04 14.80 -28.38
CA ARG A 239 -9.36 13.61 -29.20
C ARG A 239 -8.56 12.38 -28.81
N GLU A 240 -7.28 12.53 -28.48
CA GLU A 240 -6.42 11.47 -27.98
C GLU A 240 -6.88 10.98 -26.61
N LEU A 241 -7.19 11.90 -25.69
CA LEU A 241 -7.79 11.57 -24.40
C LEU A 241 -9.09 10.79 -24.59
N PHE A 242 -9.90 11.17 -25.58
CA PHE A 242 -11.13 10.47 -25.93
C PHE A 242 -10.89 9.06 -26.52
N ASP A 243 -9.88 8.85 -27.36
CA ASP A 243 -9.56 7.53 -27.94
C ASP A 243 -8.86 6.59 -26.93
N VAL A 244 -8.05 7.14 -26.02
CA VAL A 244 -7.48 6.40 -24.87
C VAL A 244 -8.59 5.96 -23.92
N GLU A 245 -9.59 6.81 -23.65
CA GLU A 245 -10.77 6.46 -22.84
C GLU A 245 -11.70 5.42 -23.52
N GLN A 246 -11.70 5.33 -24.85
CA GLN A 246 -12.47 4.34 -25.63
C GLN A 246 -11.77 2.99 -25.83
N ARG A 247 -10.53 2.81 -25.35
CA ARG A 247 -9.73 1.58 -25.52
C ARG A 247 -10.46 0.34 -24.99
N GLN A 248 -10.64 -0.66 -25.85
CA GLN A 248 -11.38 -1.85 -25.49
C GLN A 248 -10.51 -2.90 -24.79
N PRO A 249 -11.05 -3.65 -23.79
CA PRO A 249 -10.33 -4.76 -23.14
C PRO A 249 -9.82 -5.86 -24.08
N ALA A 250 -10.37 -5.97 -25.29
CA ALA A 250 -9.92 -6.92 -26.31
C ALA A 250 -8.54 -6.54 -26.90
N ASP A 251 -8.22 -5.26 -26.95
CA ASP A 251 -6.96 -4.75 -27.50
C ASP A 251 -5.81 -4.96 -26.52
N ASP A 252 -6.04 -4.72 -25.23
CA ASP A 252 -5.09 -5.04 -24.14
C ASP A 252 -4.61 -6.50 -24.14
N LYS A 253 -5.57 -7.42 -24.33
CA LYS A 253 -5.27 -8.85 -24.37
C LYS A 253 -4.38 -9.19 -25.57
N LYS A 254 -4.61 -8.54 -26.71
CA LYS A 254 -3.80 -8.74 -27.92
C LYS A 254 -2.38 -8.20 -27.72
N ARG A 255 -2.24 -6.96 -27.23
CA ARG A 255 -0.93 -6.33 -26.96
C ARG A 255 -0.09 -7.17 -25.99
N MET A 256 -0.67 -7.61 -24.88
CA MET A 256 0.02 -8.47 -23.91
C MET A 256 0.41 -9.84 -24.52
N ALA A 257 -0.41 -10.42 -25.39
CA ALA A 257 -0.07 -11.67 -26.07
C ALA A 257 1.11 -11.51 -27.04
N THR A 258 1.17 -10.38 -27.77
CA THR A 258 2.31 -10.04 -28.62
C THR A 258 3.57 -9.85 -27.79
N PHE A 259 3.51 -9.04 -26.73
CA PHE A 259 4.65 -8.80 -25.84
C PHE A 259 5.26 -10.09 -25.27
N ILE A 260 4.41 -11.05 -24.86
CA ILE A 260 4.87 -12.37 -24.41
C ILE A 260 5.56 -13.15 -25.52
N LYS A 261 4.99 -13.12 -26.74
CA LYS A 261 5.56 -13.80 -27.91
C LYS A 261 6.95 -13.26 -28.25
N ASP A 262 7.13 -11.95 -28.21
CA ASP A 262 8.42 -11.32 -28.53
C ASP A 262 9.49 -11.67 -27.49
N LEU A 263 9.11 -11.73 -26.20
CA LEU A 263 10.00 -12.19 -25.14
C LEU A 263 10.39 -13.68 -25.30
N GLU A 264 9.47 -14.53 -25.78
CA GLU A 264 9.76 -15.92 -26.14
C GLU A 264 10.72 -16.02 -27.34
N GLU A 265 10.54 -15.17 -28.36
CA GLU A 265 11.44 -15.08 -29.52
C GLU A 265 12.83 -14.55 -29.12
N LEU A 266 12.89 -13.56 -28.23
CA LEU A 266 14.15 -13.07 -27.65
C LEU A 266 14.89 -14.21 -26.93
N LEU A 267 14.19 -15.00 -26.11
CA LEU A 267 14.79 -16.15 -25.41
C LEU A 267 15.16 -17.31 -26.32
N TYR A 268 14.59 -17.39 -27.53
CA TYR A 268 15.05 -18.34 -28.52
C TYR A 268 16.46 -17.99 -29.03
N GLU A 269 16.72 -16.71 -29.28
CA GLU A 269 18.04 -16.21 -29.72
C GLU A 269 19.05 -16.09 -28.55
N TYR A 270 18.57 -15.71 -27.36
CA TYR A 270 19.38 -15.50 -26.15
C TYR A 270 18.95 -16.45 -25.00
N PRO A 271 19.10 -17.77 -25.14
CA PRO A 271 18.56 -18.75 -24.20
C PRO A 271 19.22 -18.74 -22.81
N ASP A 272 20.40 -18.14 -22.66
CA ASP A 272 21.11 -18.05 -21.39
C ASP A 272 20.78 -16.75 -20.62
N ASP A 273 19.99 -15.85 -21.20
CA ASP A 273 19.60 -14.59 -20.57
C ASP A 273 18.63 -14.81 -19.41
N ILE A 274 19.14 -14.70 -18.19
CA ILE A 274 18.33 -14.92 -16.98
C ILE A 274 17.35 -13.79 -16.71
N GLU A 275 17.63 -12.57 -17.18
CA GLU A 275 16.78 -11.40 -16.95
C GLU A 275 15.60 -11.41 -17.91
N ALA A 276 15.82 -11.77 -19.18
CA ALA A 276 14.74 -12.05 -20.12
C ALA A 276 13.80 -13.15 -19.61
N LYS A 277 14.35 -14.23 -19.01
CA LYS A 277 13.53 -15.28 -18.37
C LYS A 277 12.72 -14.72 -17.20
N ALA A 278 13.35 -13.88 -16.36
CA ALA A 278 12.67 -13.30 -15.20
C ALA A 278 11.51 -12.39 -15.64
N ILE A 279 11.73 -11.54 -16.65
CA ILE A 279 10.70 -10.68 -17.25
C ILE A 279 9.59 -11.53 -17.85
N LEU A 280 9.90 -12.54 -18.68
CA LEU A 280 8.88 -13.43 -19.26
C LEU A 280 8.03 -14.12 -18.19
N VAL A 281 8.67 -14.65 -17.13
CA VAL A 281 7.94 -15.30 -16.01
C VAL A 281 6.97 -14.32 -15.35
N ASN A 282 7.39 -13.07 -15.12
CA ASN A 282 6.52 -12.03 -14.58
C ASN A 282 5.36 -11.73 -15.53
N GLN A 283 5.63 -11.52 -16.82
CA GLN A 283 4.59 -11.19 -17.80
C GLN A 283 3.58 -12.32 -17.97
N LEU A 284 4.00 -13.59 -18.01
CA LEU A 284 3.10 -14.75 -18.04
C LEU A 284 2.18 -14.84 -16.81
N TRP A 285 2.61 -14.29 -15.68
CA TRP A 285 1.76 -14.17 -14.49
C TRP A 285 0.82 -12.96 -14.57
N MET A 286 1.33 -11.78 -14.96
CA MET A 286 0.56 -10.54 -15.09
C MET A 286 -0.54 -10.64 -16.15
N ALA A 287 -0.30 -11.39 -17.23
CA ALA A 287 -1.23 -11.61 -18.34
C ALA A 287 -2.61 -12.14 -17.93
N ARG A 288 -2.70 -12.80 -16.76
CA ARG A 288 -3.99 -13.21 -16.16
C ARG A 288 -4.91 -12.04 -15.89
N ARG A 289 -4.36 -10.88 -15.50
CA ARG A 289 -5.14 -9.65 -15.25
C ARG A 289 -5.79 -9.12 -16.52
N LYS A 290 -5.21 -9.40 -17.69
CA LYS A 290 -5.73 -9.06 -19.03
C LYS A 290 -6.48 -10.24 -19.69
N GLY A 291 -6.89 -11.26 -18.92
CA GLY A 291 -7.70 -12.38 -19.42
C GLY A 291 -6.95 -13.45 -20.22
N ILE A 292 -5.62 -13.52 -20.09
CA ILE A 292 -4.78 -14.59 -20.65
C ILE A 292 -4.44 -15.59 -19.53
N PRO A 293 -4.92 -16.84 -19.58
CA PRO A 293 -4.59 -17.82 -18.56
C PRO A 293 -3.09 -18.16 -18.62
N THR A 294 -2.47 -18.42 -17.46
CA THR A 294 -1.08 -18.91 -17.49
C THR A 294 -1.06 -20.29 -18.16
N PRO A 295 -0.27 -20.48 -19.21
CA PRO A 295 -0.26 -21.73 -19.97
C PRO A 295 0.12 -22.94 -19.12
N SER A 296 1.17 -22.81 -18.29
CA SER A 296 1.60 -23.87 -17.38
C SER A 296 2.40 -23.31 -16.20
N ARG A 297 1.93 -23.53 -14.97
CA ARG A 297 2.71 -23.16 -13.76
C ARG A 297 4.04 -23.91 -13.68
N LEU A 298 4.11 -25.15 -14.19
CA LEU A 298 5.34 -25.94 -14.17
C LEU A 298 6.36 -25.44 -15.21
N ALA A 299 5.91 -24.86 -16.32
CA ALA A 299 6.81 -24.22 -17.27
C ALA A 299 7.46 -22.97 -16.65
N ASN A 300 6.68 -22.11 -15.99
CA ASN A 300 7.21 -20.96 -15.25
C ASN A 300 8.17 -21.41 -14.13
N GLU A 301 7.83 -22.48 -13.40
CA GLU A 301 8.72 -23.06 -12.38
C GLU A 301 10.05 -23.53 -12.99
N ALA A 302 10.04 -24.17 -14.15
CA ALA A 302 11.26 -24.62 -14.82
C ALA A 302 12.15 -23.44 -15.27
N LEU A 303 11.56 -22.34 -15.75
CA LEU A 303 12.31 -21.11 -16.05
C LEU A 303 12.90 -20.50 -14.77
N LEU A 304 12.14 -20.45 -13.68
CA LEU A 304 12.60 -20.00 -12.37
C LEU A 304 13.76 -20.86 -11.83
N GLU A 305 13.69 -22.18 -11.97
CA GLU A 305 14.78 -23.08 -11.58
C GLU A 305 16.06 -22.82 -12.37
N GLN A 306 15.97 -22.48 -13.66
CA GLN A 306 17.13 -22.08 -14.45
C GLN A 306 17.74 -20.76 -13.96
N ILE A 307 16.89 -19.76 -13.64
CA ILE A 307 17.35 -18.49 -13.05
C ILE A 307 18.10 -18.77 -11.75
N PHE A 308 17.51 -19.53 -10.83
CA PHE A 308 18.12 -19.81 -9.52
C PHE A 308 19.34 -20.73 -9.58
N ALA A 309 19.50 -21.51 -10.65
CA ALA A 309 20.71 -22.30 -10.86
C ALA A 309 21.93 -21.42 -11.16
N VAL A 310 21.72 -20.28 -11.82
CA VAL A 310 22.76 -19.29 -12.13
C VAL A 310 22.93 -18.30 -10.98
N ASN A 311 21.81 -17.72 -10.51
CA ASN A 311 21.77 -16.76 -9.42
C ASN A 311 20.78 -17.22 -8.32
N PRO A 312 21.26 -17.97 -7.31
CA PRO A 312 20.40 -18.48 -6.23
C PRO A 312 19.74 -17.41 -5.35
N MET A 313 20.17 -16.16 -5.44
CA MET A 313 19.61 -15.02 -4.70
C MET A 313 18.97 -14.00 -5.65
N HIS A 314 18.55 -14.43 -6.84
CA HIS A 314 17.84 -13.57 -7.78
C HIS A 314 16.50 -13.09 -7.18
N PRO A 315 16.10 -11.82 -7.39
CA PRO A 315 14.81 -11.29 -6.92
C PRO A 315 13.57 -12.04 -7.45
N ALA A 316 13.71 -12.85 -8.49
CA ALA A 316 12.64 -13.72 -9.01
C ALA A 316 12.07 -14.72 -7.98
N HIS A 317 12.66 -14.86 -6.78
CA HIS A 317 11.99 -15.49 -5.64
C HIS A 317 10.60 -14.90 -5.39
N HIS A 318 10.44 -13.61 -5.61
CA HIS A 318 9.17 -12.90 -5.63
C HIS A 318 8.16 -13.57 -6.58
N TYR A 319 8.53 -13.81 -7.83
CA TYR A 319 7.65 -14.42 -8.84
C TYR A 319 7.28 -15.85 -8.52
N ARG A 320 8.23 -16.63 -7.97
CA ARG A 320 7.95 -18.00 -7.51
C ARG A 320 6.94 -18.02 -6.36
N ILE A 321 6.99 -17.02 -5.47
CA ILE A 321 5.98 -16.88 -4.41
C ILE A 321 4.61 -16.66 -5.05
N HIS A 322 4.45 -15.64 -5.92
CA HIS A 322 3.18 -15.36 -6.60
C HIS A 322 2.62 -16.53 -7.41
N LEU A 323 3.50 -17.34 -8.03
CA LEU A 323 3.11 -18.49 -8.83
C LEU A 323 2.39 -19.58 -8.00
N TRP A 324 2.82 -19.75 -6.74
CA TRP A 324 2.41 -20.83 -5.84
C TRP A 324 1.69 -20.36 -4.59
N ASP A 325 1.33 -19.08 -4.55
CA ASP A 325 0.93 -18.46 -3.30
C ASP A 325 -0.34 -19.11 -2.73
N SER A 326 -1.23 -19.70 -3.53
CA SER A 326 -2.46 -20.40 -3.09
C SER A 326 -2.30 -21.41 -1.93
N LYS A 327 -3.36 -21.58 -1.11
CA LYS A 327 -3.39 -22.45 0.08
C LYS A 327 -2.78 -23.83 -0.18
N ASP A 328 -3.28 -24.53 -1.20
CA ASP A 328 -2.92 -25.93 -1.50
C ASP A 328 -1.53 -26.10 -2.16
N ALA A 329 -0.85 -25.00 -2.50
CA ALA A 329 0.45 -25.06 -3.17
C ALA A 329 1.57 -24.26 -2.47
N SER A 330 1.23 -23.48 -1.45
CA SER A 330 2.15 -22.58 -0.72
C SER A 330 3.42 -23.28 -0.20
N VAL A 331 3.34 -24.58 0.14
CA VAL A 331 4.49 -25.39 0.56
C VAL A 331 5.64 -25.39 -0.46
N ARG A 332 5.33 -25.25 -1.76
CA ARG A 332 6.33 -25.19 -2.85
C ARG A 332 7.17 -23.92 -2.78
N ALA A 333 6.61 -22.84 -2.25
CA ALA A 333 7.25 -21.53 -2.19
C ALA A 333 8.01 -21.26 -0.90
N VAL A 334 7.97 -22.15 0.11
CA VAL A 334 8.62 -21.92 1.43
C VAL A 334 10.10 -21.53 1.28
N SER A 335 10.81 -22.22 0.39
CA SER A 335 12.23 -21.94 0.15
C SER A 335 12.47 -20.56 -0.48
N SER A 336 11.51 -20.01 -1.24
CA SER A 336 11.56 -18.65 -1.77
C SER A 336 11.09 -17.63 -0.74
N ALA A 337 10.07 -17.96 0.07
CA ALA A 337 9.62 -17.14 1.19
C ALA A 337 10.75 -16.85 2.20
N ALA A 338 11.62 -17.83 2.42
CA ALA A 338 12.80 -17.70 3.27
C ALA A 338 13.93 -16.84 2.68
N ARG A 339 14.01 -16.72 1.35
CA ARG A 339 15.12 -16.06 0.63
C ARG A 339 14.75 -14.70 0.03
N SER A 340 13.47 -14.45 -0.25
CA SER A 340 13.00 -13.26 -0.95
C SER A 340 13.53 -11.97 -0.31
N GLY A 341 13.33 -11.75 0.98
CA GLY A 341 13.88 -10.58 1.67
C GLY A 341 15.40 -10.48 1.61
N GLN A 342 16.13 -11.59 1.73
CA GLN A 342 17.59 -11.61 1.63
C GLN A 342 18.11 -11.40 0.20
N ALA A 343 17.29 -11.71 -0.82
CA ALA A 343 17.63 -11.50 -2.22
C ALA A 343 17.81 -10.01 -2.50
N TYR A 344 16.95 -9.15 -1.95
CA TYR A 344 17.12 -7.70 -2.05
C TYR A 344 16.64 -6.99 -0.76
N PRO A 345 17.47 -6.94 0.29
CA PRO A 345 17.05 -6.58 1.65
C PRO A 345 16.63 -5.12 1.79
N SER A 346 17.05 -4.24 0.89
CA SER A 346 16.63 -2.85 0.88
C SER A 346 15.26 -2.60 0.26
N ILE A 347 14.58 -3.62 -0.29
CA ILE A 347 13.24 -3.50 -0.86
C ILE A 347 12.21 -4.10 0.11
N ALA A 348 11.33 -3.28 0.67
CA ALA A 348 10.33 -3.74 1.64
C ALA A 348 9.43 -4.85 1.08
N HIS A 349 8.97 -4.71 -0.18
CA HIS A 349 8.13 -5.69 -0.84
C HIS A 349 8.77 -7.10 -0.87
N MET A 350 10.10 -7.19 -1.00
CA MET A 350 10.80 -8.47 -0.99
C MET A 350 10.67 -9.22 0.35
N TRP A 351 10.61 -8.51 1.48
CA TRP A 351 10.31 -9.08 2.80
C TRP A 351 8.82 -9.44 2.94
N HIS A 352 7.94 -8.56 2.44
CA HIS A 352 6.49 -8.72 2.49
C HIS A 352 6.03 -10.06 1.90
N MET A 353 6.61 -10.45 0.76
CA MET A 353 6.21 -11.65 0.02
C MET A 353 6.35 -12.94 0.83
N GLY A 354 7.38 -13.05 1.68
CA GLY A 354 7.55 -14.21 2.55
C GLY A 354 6.40 -14.37 3.54
N GLY A 355 5.83 -13.26 4.00
CA GLY A 355 4.70 -13.23 4.93
C GLY A 355 3.44 -13.90 4.39
N HIS A 356 3.16 -13.78 3.09
CA HIS A 356 2.01 -14.45 2.44
C HIS A 356 2.06 -15.97 2.58
N ILE A 357 3.24 -16.55 2.30
CA ILE A 357 3.43 -17.99 2.33
C ILE A 357 3.32 -18.52 3.77
N PHE A 358 3.99 -17.88 4.72
CA PHE A 358 3.90 -18.30 6.12
C PHE A 358 2.47 -18.17 6.67
N ALA A 359 1.74 -17.11 6.33
CA ALA A 359 0.36 -16.94 6.76
C ALA A 359 -0.54 -18.05 6.20
N ARG A 360 -0.38 -18.44 4.92
CA ARG A 360 -1.16 -19.53 4.31
C ARG A 360 -0.83 -20.92 4.87
N LEU A 361 0.39 -21.11 5.38
CA LEU A 361 0.79 -22.31 6.12
C LEU A 361 0.38 -22.29 7.61
N GLY A 362 -0.36 -21.26 8.05
CA GLY A 362 -0.76 -21.08 9.44
C GLY A 362 0.36 -20.65 10.37
N ARG A 363 1.52 -20.25 9.85
CA ARG A 363 2.70 -19.83 10.62
C ARG A 363 2.67 -18.32 10.84
N HIS A 364 1.65 -17.82 11.55
CA HIS A 364 1.41 -16.37 11.67
C HIS A 364 2.51 -15.63 12.43
N SER A 365 3.23 -16.27 13.35
CA SER A 365 4.42 -15.68 13.99
C SER A 365 5.57 -15.46 13.01
N ASP A 366 5.77 -16.38 12.07
CA ASP A 366 6.78 -16.22 11.00
C ASP A 366 6.33 -15.17 9.97
N ALA A 367 5.03 -15.15 9.65
CA ALA A 367 4.45 -14.12 8.80
C ALA A 367 4.60 -12.73 9.42
N ALA A 368 4.28 -12.58 10.71
CA ALA A 368 4.44 -11.32 11.43
C ALA A 368 5.89 -10.83 11.43
N TRP A 369 6.87 -11.73 11.58
CA TRP A 369 8.27 -11.36 11.49
C TRP A 369 8.65 -10.80 10.09
N GLN A 370 8.21 -11.46 9.01
CA GLN A 370 8.48 -11.01 7.63
C GLN A 370 7.79 -9.69 7.31
N GLN A 371 6.54 -9.53 7.75
CA GLN A 371 5.80 -8.27 7.57
C GLN A 371 6.40 -7.13 8.39
N GLU A 372 6.96 -7.43 9.57
CA GLU A 372 7.65 -6.43 10.38
C GLU A 372 8.98 -6.00 9.75
N ALA A 373 9.72 -6.94 9.16
CA ALA A 373 10.92 -6.64 8.38
C ALA A 373 10.59 -5.74 7.17
N SER A 374 9.48 -6.01 6.48
CA SER A 374 8.97 -5.18 5.39
C SER A 374 8.67 -3.75 5.85
N ALA A 375 7.78 -3.58 6.83
CA ALA A 375 7.37 -2.27 7.32
C ALA A 375 8.57 -1.43 7.80
N ARG A 376 9.49 -2.04 8.56
CA ARG A 376 10.71 -1.36 9.04
C ARG A 376 11.61 -0.87 7.92
N THR A 377 11.73 -1.66 6.84
CA THR A 377 12.51 -1.27 5.66
C THR A 377 11.90 -0.03 4.97
N ASP A 378 10.57 0.00 4.81
CA ASP A 378 9.86 1.18 4.30
C ASP A 378 10.04 2.39 5.22
N HIS A 379 9.88 2.21 6.54
CA HIS A 379 10.01 3.31 7.49
C HIS A 379 11.39 3.97 7.43
N ALA A 380 12.46 3.16 7.35
CA ALA A 380 13.82 3.66 7.24
C ALA A 380 14.06 4.42 5.93
N TYR A 381 13.59 3.87 4.80
CA TYR A 381 13.65 4.53 3.49
C TYR A 381 12.96 5.90 3.53
N MET A 382 11.70 5.92 3.98
CA MET A 382 10.87 7.12 3.96
C MET A 382 11.40 8.22 4.88
N MET A 383 11.92 7.84 6.04
CA MET A 383 12.53 8.80 6.97
C MET A 383 13.89 9.31 6.47
N ARG A 384 14.68 8.49 5.78
CA ARG A 384 15.94 8.96 5.18
C ARG A 384 15.66 9.96 4.05
N ASP A 385 14.67 9.66 3.23
CA ASP A 385 14.43 10.38 1.99
C ASP A 385 13.36 11.47 2.11
N MET A 386 12.80 11.70 3.29
CA MET A 386 11.70 12.65 3.51
C MET A 386 10.54 12.38 2.54
N VAL A 387 10.20 11.09 2.36
CA VAL A 387 9.03 10.66 1.58
C VAL A 387 7.87 10.46 2.55
N MET A 388 6.72 11.06 2.25
CA MET A 388 5.56 10.98 3.12
C MET A 388 4.88 9.61 3.03
N PRO A 389 4.24 9.14 4.12
CA PRO A 389 3.33 8.00 4.08
C PRO A 389 2.37 8.07 2.89
N ASP A 390 2.10 6.92 2.28
CA ASP A 390 1.20 6.76 1.11
C ASP A 390 1.68 7.37 -0.22
N GLN A 391 2.79 8.13 -0.27
CA GLN A 391 3.46 8.45 -1.55
C GLN A 391 4.14 7.21 -2.15
N SER A 392 4.48 6.22 -1.31
CA SER A 392 4.86 4.88 -1.76
C SER A 392 3.65 3.94 -1.69
N HIS A 393 3.28 3.35 -2.83
CA HIS A 393 2.14 2.44 -2.95
C HIS A 393 2.22 1.22 -1.99
N ASN A 394 3.44 0.83 -1.59
CA ASN A 394 3.68 -0.31 -0.72
C ASN A 394 3.43 -0.02 0.76
N PHE A 395 3.55 1.23 1.21
CA PHE A 395 3.62 1.56 2.64
C PHE A 395 2.38 1.12 3.42
N ALA A 396 1.19 1.55 2.97
CA ALA A 396 -0.06 1.23 3.67
C ALA A 396 -0.40 -0.26 3.55
N HIS A 397 -0.08 -0.88 2.41
CA HIS A 397 -0.25 -2.30 2.19
C HIS A 397 0.63 -3.15 3.13
N ASN A 398 1.90 -2.79 3.29
CA ASN A 398 2.81 -3.52 4.16
C ASN A 398 2.37 -3.42 5.63
N ASN A 399 1.98 -2.23 6.08
CA ASN A 399 1.54 -2.00 7.46
C ASN A 399 0.18 -2.66 7.78
N GLU A 400 -0.76 -2.72 6.82
CA GLU A 400 -2.03 -3.42 7.04
C GLU A 400 -1.82 -4.94 7.20
N TRP A 401 -0.95 -5.53 6.37
CA TRP A 401 -0.60 -6.95 6.45
C TRP A 401 0.16 -7.31 7.73
N LEU A 402 1.04 -6.42 8.19
CA LEU A 402 1.68 -6.57 9.50
C LEU A 402 0.62 -6.60 10.60
N THR A 403 -0.31 -5.65 10.58
CA THR A 403 -1.41 -5.58 11.56
C THR A 403 -2.22 -6.88 11.59
N ARG A 404 -2.58 -7.44 10.43
CA ARG A 404 -3.28 -8.73 10.32
C ARG A 404 -2.45 -9.88 10.89
N SER A 405 -1.17 -9.92 10.58
CA SER A 405 -0.26 -10.99 11.00
C SER A 405 -0.03 -10.96 12.52
N LEU A 406 0.16 -9.77 13.09
CA LEU A 406 0.25 -9.56 14.54
C LEU A 406 -1.00 -10.05 15.26
N ARG A 407 -2.18 -9.62 14.79
CA ARG A 407 -3.47 -10.05 15.33
C ARG A 407 -3.66 -11.56 15.25
N ASN A 408 -3.35 -12.18 14.11
CA ASN A 408 -3.47 -13.63 13.93
C ASN A 408 -2.47 -14.41 14.80
N ALA A 409 -1.33 -13.81 15.14
CA ALA A 409 -0.31 -14.36 16.02
C ALA A 409 -0.54 -14.06 17.52
N GLY A 410 -1.70 -13.50 17.91
CA GLY A 410 -2.03 -13.21 19.30
C GLY A 410 -1.32 -11.98 19.92
N ARG A 411 -0.69 -11.13 19.10
CA ARG A 411 0.02 -9.88 19.50
C ARG A 411 -0.89 -8.66 19.30
N ILE A 412 -1.92 -8.53 20.13
CA ILE A 412 -3.10 -7.70 19.82
C ILE A 412 -2.86 -6.22 20.02
N SER A 413 -2.17 -5.87 21.10
CA SER A 413 -1.83 -4.48 21.38
C SER A 413 -0.91 -3.92 20.31
N GLU A 414 0.06 -4.71 19.82
CA GLU A 414 0.95 -4.29 18.73
C GLU A 414 0.16 -4.06 17.43
N ALA A 415 -0.86 -4.88 17.15
CA ALA A 415 -1.75 -4.70 16.01
C ALA A 415 -2.62 -3.43 16.15
N ILE A 416 -3.22 -3.21 17.32
CA ILE A 416 -4.06 -2.04 17.61
C ILE A 416 -3.24 -0.75 17.52
N ASP A 417 -2.05 -0.75 18.12
CA ASP A 417 -1.19 0.42 18.09
C ASP A 417 -0.75 0.76 16.66
N LEU A 418 -0.41 -0.24 15.84
CA LEU A 418 -0.05 -0.01 14.45
C LEU A 418 -1.24 0.50 13.63
N ALA A 419 -2.44 -0.06 13.84
CA ALA A 419 -3.66 0.41 13.20
C ALA A 419 -3.97 1.88 13.56
N LYS A 420 -3.84 2.25 14.84
CA LYS A 420 -3.97 3.64 15.31
C LYS A 420 -2.90 4.54 14.68
N ASN A 421 -1.65 4.09 14.64
CA ASN A 421 -0.58 4.84 14.02
C ASN A 421 -0.87 5.16 12.55
N MET A 422 -1.38 4.20 11.77
CA MET A 422 -1.79 4.43 10.37
C MET A 422 -2.86 5.52 10.21
N ILE A 423 -3.78 5.66 11.18
CA ILE A 423 -4.83 6.71 11.19
C ILE A 423 -4.26 8.07 11.60
N GLU A 424 -3.22 8.07 12.44
CA GLU A 424 -2.50 9.27 12.90
C GLU A 424 -1.59 9.87 11.82
N LEU A 425 -1.28 9.13 10.76
CA LEU A 425 -0.39 9.60 9.70
C LEU A 425 -0.97 10.81 8.97
N PRO A 426 -0.11 11.65 8.36
CA PRO A 426 -0.51 12.82 7.60
C PRO A 426 -1.46 12.46 6.47
N ARG A 427 -2.56 13.19 6.35
CA ARG A 427 -3.51 13.07 5.25
C ARG A 427 -3.04 13.93 4.07
N HIS A 428 -3.40 13.51 2.87
CA HIS A 428 -3.13 14.25 1.63
C HIS A 428 -4.33 14.10 0.69
N PRO A 429 -4.78 15.16 -0.02
CA PRO A 429 -5.95 15.08 -0.92
C PRO A 429 -5.80 14.02 -2.01
N VAL A 430 -4.57 13.74 -2.44
CA VAL A 430 -4.27 12.72 -3.45
C VAL A 430 -3.96 11.35 -2.83
N TYR A 431 -3.18 11.27 -1.75
CA TYR A 431 -2.54 10.01 -1.34
C TYR A 431 -3.24 9.32 -0.15
N ASN A 432 -3.72 10.08 0.83
CA ASN A 432 -4.25 9.55 2.08
C ASN A 432 -5.42 10.39 2.60
N HIS A 433 -6.64 10.00 2.25
CA HIS A 433 -7.87 10.60 2.77
C HIS A 433 -8.92 9.51 3.04
N LEU A 434 -9.98 9.87 3.78
CA LEU A 434 -10.95 8.90 4.31
C LEU A 434 -11.78 8.20 3.23
N ASP A 435 -11.95 8.82 2.07
CA ASP A 435 -12.73 8.26 0.95
C ASP A 435 -11.86 7.41 0.00
N LYS A 436 -10.53 7.48 0.14
CA LYS A 436 -9.60 6.69 -0.69
C LYS A 436 -9.46 5.27 -0.16
N ARG A 437 -9.80 4.31 -1.01
CA ARG A 437 -9.49 2.90 -0.73
C ARG A 437 -8.00 2.65 -0.86
N GLY A 438 -7.46 1.81 0.01
CA GLY A 438 -6.09 1.33 -0.12
C GLY A 438 -5.01 2.23 0.50
N CYS A 439 -5.40 3.26 1.25
CA CYS A 439 -4.48 4.15 1.95
C CYS A 439 -4.38 3.82 3.45
N SER A 440 -3.42 4.45 4.14
CA SER A 440 -3.22 4.27 5.58
C SER A 440 -4.45 4.58 6.42
N SER A 441 -5.20 5.64 6.11
CA SER A 441 -6.41 6.01 6.87
C SER A 441 -7.48 4.93 6.81
N THR A 442 -7.82 4.44 5.60
CA THR A 442 -8.89 3.44 5.44
C THR A 442 -8.48 2.06 5.90
N TYR A 443 -7.22 1.65 5.67
CA TYR A 443 -6.71 0.40 6.22
C TYR A 443 -6.59 0.44 7.75
N GLY A 444 -6.03 1.51 8.32
CA GLY A 444 -5.88 1.67 9.77
C GLY A 444 -7.22 1.55 10.49
N ARG A 445 -8.26 2.28 10.03
CA ARG A 445 -9.62 2.21 10.61
C ARG A 445 -10.21 0.80 10.55
N ARG A 446 -10.11 0.15 9.39
CA ARG A 446 -10.62 -1.21 9.20
C ARG A 446 -9.89 -2.21 10.10
N ARG A 447 -8.56 -2.15 10.16
CA ARG A 447 -7.76 -3.07 10.99
C ARG A 447 -7.96 -2.84 12.48
N LEU A 448 -8.15 -1.60 12.90
CA LEU A 448 -8.49 -1.25 14.28
C LEU A 448 -9.84 -1.84 14.68
N ALA A 449 -10.88 -1.59 13.88
CA ALA A 449 -12.23 -2.13 14.10
C ALA A 449 -12.19 -3.67 14.19
N GLU A 450 -11.56 -4.34 13.21
CA GLU A 450 -11.44 -5.80 13.21
C GLU A 450 -10.68 -6.35 14.42
N ALA A 451 -9.60 -5.69 14.86
CA ALA A 451 -8.82 -6.15 16.00
C ALA A 451 -9.60 -6.01 17.31
N LEU A 452 -10.28 -4.88 17.50
CA LEU A 452 -11.11 -4.63 18.68
C LEU A 452 -12.33 -5.54 18.73
N GLU A 453 -13.02 -5.73 17.60
CA GLU A 453 -14.19 -6.60 17.49
C GLU A 453 -13.82 -8.06 17.77
N LEU A 454 -12.84 -8.62 17.04
CA LEU A 454 -12.49 -10.03 17.16
C LEU A 454 -12.01 -10.39 18.56
N TYR A 455 -11.25 -9.51 19.21
CA TYR A 455 -10.75 -9.75 20.56
C TYR A 455 -11.68 -9.22 21.65
N GLU A 456 -12.93 -8.90 21.30
CA GLU A 456 -13.99 -8.55 22.25
C GLU A 456 -13.63 -7.33 23.13
N ARG A 457 -12.85 -6.38 22.58
CA ARG A 457 -12.45 -5.14 23.25
C ARG A 457 -13.51 -4.05 23.05
N TRP A 458 -14.76 -4.39 23.41
CA TRP A 458 -15.95 -3.59 23.11
C TRP A 458 -15.91 -2.19 23.73
N GLU A 459 -15.49 -2.08 24.99
CA GLU A 459 -15.35 -0.78 25.67
C GLU A 459 -14.35 0.13 24.96
N GLU A 460 -13.21 -0.42 24.50
CA GLU A 460 -12.24 0.37 23.73
C GLU A 460 -12.78 0.75 22.34
N LEU A 461 -13.50 -0.15 21.68
CA LEU A 461 -14.17 0.14 20.40
C LEU A 461 -15.14 1.32 20.56
N ILE A 462 -16.02 1.27 21.56
CA ILE A 462 -16.95 2.37 21.87
C ILE A 462 -16.16 3.65 22.20
N ALA A 463 -15.11 3.57 23.01
CA ALA A 463 -14.29 4.74 23.32
C ALA A 463 -13.65 5.38 22.07
N THR A 464 -13.21 4.57 21.10
CA THR A 464 -12.63 5.08 19.85
C THR A 464 -13.64 5.75 18.92
N SER A 465 -14.95 5.47 19.06
CA SER A 465 -16.01 6.03 18.20
C SER A 465 -16.16 7.54 18.28
N ASN A 466 -15.67 8.14 19.37
CA ASN A 466 -15.75 9.58 19.66
C ASN A 466 -14.39 10.27 19.49
N THR A 467 -13.50 9.67 18.71
CA THR A 467 -12.14 10.16 18.43
C THR A 467 -11.86 10.07 16.93
N ILE A 468 -10.70 10.57 16.51
CA ILE A 468 -10.25 10.48 15.10
C ILE A 468 -10.19 9.04 14.57
N TYR A 469 -10.10 8.04 15.46
CA TYR A 469 -9.92 6.64 15.06
C TYR A 469 -11.17 6.03 14.42
N LEU A 470 -12.36 6.44 14.85
CA LEU A 470 -13.63 6.00 14.28
C LEU A 470 -14.62 7.19 14.14
N GLU A 471 -14.09 8.38 13.80
CA GLU A 471 -14.88 9.58 13.54
C GLU A 471 -15.95 9.33 12.47
N PRO A 472 -17.15 9.95 12.57
CA PRO A 472 -18.18 9.83 11.55
C PRO A 472 -17.70 10.33 10.18
N ILE A 473 -18.11 9.64 9.12
CA ILE A 473 -17.89 10.05 7.71
C ILE A 473 -19.28 10.18 7.10
N ASP A 474 -19.54 11.30 6.42
CA ASP A 474 -20.84 11.62 5.82
C ASP A 474 -21.03 10.95 4.45
N GLU A 475 -20.82 9.64 4.43
CA GLU A 475 -21.07 8.75 3.30
C GLU A 475 -21.91 7.59 3.81
N ASP A 476 -23.01 7.26 3.12
CA ASP A 476 -23.97 6.27 3.60
C ASP A 476 -23.32 4.90 3.86
N ASP A 477 -22.45 4.41 2.98
CA ASP A 477 -21.74 3.14 3.18
C ASP A 477 -20.91 3.20 4.48
N SER A 478 -20.14 4.27 4.70
CA SER A 478 -19.35 4.47 5.91
C SER A 478 -20.22 4.61 7.18
N ARG A 479 -21.38 5.28 7.09
CA ARG A 479 -22.38 5.36 8.18
C ARG A 479 -22.94 3.98 8.52
N VAL A 480 -23.27 3.17 7.52
CA VAL A 480 -23.75 1.79 7.67
C VAL A 480 -22.69 0.92 8.36
N GLU A 481 -21.43 0.97 7.91
CA GLU A 481 -20.36 0.18 8.52
C GLU A 481 -20.16 0.53 9.99
N ARG A 482 -20.11 1.84 10.29
CA ARG A 482 -19.92 2.36 11.65
C ARG A 482 -21.09 2.03 12.57
N ALA A 483 -22.33 2.27 12.13
CA ALA A 483 -23.53 1.99 12.93
C ALA A 483 -23.67 0.50 13.23
N SER A 484 -23.40 -0.37 12.25
CA SER A 484 -23.41 -1.83 12.45
C SER A 484 -22.40 -2.27 13.52
N LEU A 485 -21.16 -1.76 13.41
CA LEU A 485 -20.07 -2.09 14.34
C LEU A 485 -20.39 -1.62 15.77
N LEU A 486 -20.91 -0.40 15.92
CA LEU A 486 -21.26 0.15 17.23
C LEU A 486 -22.48 -0.52 17.83
N ALA A 487 -23.51 -0.82 17.04
CA ALA A 487 -24.67 -1.54 17.52
C ALA A 487 -24.25 -2.90 18.12
N GLN A 488 -23.39 -3.64 17.43
CA GLN A 488 -22.81 -4.88 17.93
C GLN A 488 -22.02 -4.65 19.23
N ALA A 489 -21.15 -3.65 19.29
CA ALA A 489 -20.36 -3.36 20.48
C ALA A 489 -21.22 -2.99 21.69
N TYR A 490 -22.27 -2.18 21.50
CA TYR A 490 -23.21 -1.81 22.55
C TYR A 490 -24.04 -2.99 23.04
N LEU A 491 -24.52 -3.86 22.13
CA LEU A 491 -25.23 -5.09 22.50
C LEU A 491 -24.35 -5.99 23.37
N PHE A 492 -23.10 -6.26 22.95
CA PHE A 492 -22.20 -7.10 23.75
C PHE A 492 -21.71 -6.44 25.04
N SER A 493 -21.76 -5.10 25.15
CA SER A 493 -21.44 -4.35 26.37
C SER A 493 -22.65 -4.18 27.29
N GLY A 494 -23.86 -4.53 26.85
CA GLY A 494 -25.10 -4.38 27.59
C GLY A 494 -25.72 -2.98 27.60
N ASP A 495 -25.33 -2.10 26.67
CA ASP A 495 -25.93 -0.76 26.52
C ASP A 495 -27.05 -0.80 25.48
N GLU A 496 -28.24 -1.21 25.93
CA GLU A 496 -29.41 -1.41 25.07
C GLU A 496 -29.89 -0.11 24.41
N VAL A 497 -29.71 1.02 25.10
CA VAL A 497 -30.19 2.34 24.63
C VAL A 497 -29.37 2.78 23.43
N GLU A 498 -28.05 2.74 23.55
CA GLU A 498 -27.16 3.12 22.46
C GLU A 498 -27.19 2.11 21.31
N ALA A 499 -27.36 0.81 21.60
CA ALA A 499 -27.58 -0.20 20.58
C ALA A 499 -28.81 0.12 19.70
N ARG A 500 -29.95 0.44 20.33
CA ARG A 500 -31.18 0.83 19.62
C ARG A 500 -31.02 2.16 18.87
N ALA A 501 -30.23 3.09 19.39
CA ALA A 501 -29.91 4.33 18.68
C ALA A 501 -29.16 4.05 17.38
N GLN A 502 -28.16 3.16 17.39
CA GLN A 502 -27.47 2.75 16.16
C GLN A 502 -28.38 1.97 15.20
N MET A 503 -29.28 1.13 15.72
CA MET A 503 -30.29 0.45 14.90
C MET A 503 -31.21 1.43 14.18
N ALA A 504 -31.65 2.51 14.85
CA ALA A 504 -32.45 3.55 14.22
C ALA A 504 -31.72 4.24 13.04
N VAL A 505 -30.40 4.44 13.14
CA VAL A 505 -29.58 4.96 12.04
C VAL A 505 -29.57 3.99 10.85
N LEU A 506 -29.44 2.68 11.11
CA LEU A 506 -29.48 1.67 10.06
C LEU A 506 -30.86 1.60 9.37
N ASP A 507 -31.95 1.77 10.12
CA ASP A 507 -33.31 1.79 9.57
C ASP A 507 -33.61 3.05 8.74
N GLU A 508 -33.08 4.20 9.16
CA GLU A 508 -33.09 5.43 8.37
C GLU A 508 -32.39 5.21 7.02
N LEU A 509 -31.15 4.70 7.04
CA LEU A 509 -30.35 4.44 5.84
C LEU A 509 -30.99 3.38 4.93
N LEU A 510 -31.58 2.34 5.51
CA LEU A 510 -32.30 1.31 4.75
C LEU A 510 -33.55 1.89 4.07
N THR A 511 -34.26 2.79 4.74
CA THR A 511 -35.43 3.49 4.18
C THR A 511 -35.02 4.44 3.06
N LYS A 512 -33.92 5.19 3.26
CA LYS A 512 -33.32 6.05 2.24
C LYS A 512 -32.94 5.23 0.99
N ALA A 513 -32.16 4.17 1.15
CA ALA A 513 -31.73 3.31 0.04
C ALA A 513 -32.90 2.65 -0.72
N LYS A 514 -33.98 2.26 -0.02
CA LYS A 514 -35.21 1.77 -0.66
C LYS A 514 -35.91 2.85 -1.50
N THR A 515 -35.95 4.07 -0.96
CA THR A 515 -36.56 5.23 -1.64
C THR A 515 -35.75 5.61 -2.87
N GLU A 516 -34.43 5.71 -2.77
CA GLU A 516 -33.52 5.99 -3.89
C GLU A 516 -33.61 4.94 -4.97
N ARG A 517 -33.68 3.65 -4.59
CA ARG A 517 -33.91 2.57 -5.55
C ARG A 517 -35.20 2.77 -6.33
N MET A 518 -36.31 3.15 -5.68
CA MET A 518 -37.57 3.39 -6.39
C MET A 518 -37.48 4.63 -7.28
N LYS A 519 -36.91 5.73 -6.76
CA LYS A 519 -36.71 6.97 -7.51
C LYS A 519 -35.87 6.74 -8.79
N SER A 520 -34.83 5.92 -8.71
CA SER A 520 -34.00 5.58 -9.88
C SER A 520 -34.77 4.86 -10.99
N VAL A 521 -35.84 4.14 -10.64
CA VAL A 521 -36.72 3.47 -11.60
C VAL A 521 -37.63 4.48 -12.27
N ASP A 522 -38.22 5.37 -11.48
CA ASP A 522 -39.06 6.45 -11.99
C ASP A 522 -38.26 7.35 -12.94
N GLU A 523 -37.04 7.74 -12.57
CA GLU A 523 -36.12 8.54 -13.40
C GLU A 523 -35.69 7.80 -14.68
N ALA A 524 -35.40 6.50 -14.60
CA ALA A 524 -35.05 5.70 -15.77
C ALA A 524 -36.23 5.49 -16.73
N GLU A 525 -37.46 5.38 -16.19
CA GLU A 525 -38.69 5.33 -16.98
C GLU A 525 -38.92 6.67 -17.69
N GLU A 526 -38.89 7.79 -16.95
CA GLU A 526 -39.06 9.13 -17.50
C GLU A 526 -38.04 9.44 -18.59
N GLN A 527 -36.75 9.20 -18.33
CA GLN A 527 -35.69 9.43 -19.32
C GLN A 527 -35.84 8.54 -20.56
N ALA A 528 -36.18 7.26 -20.40
CA ALA A 528 -36.36 6.37 -21.54
C ALA A 528 -37.58 6.75 -22.39
N ILE A 529 -38.63 7.30 -21.78
CA ILE A 529 -39.80 7.86 -22.49
C ILE A 529 -39.42 9.15 -23.22
N GLU A 530 -38.66 10.05 -22.58
CA GLU A 530 -38.16 11.29 -23.18
C GLU A 530 -37.24 11.01 -24.39
N ASP A 531 -36.41 9.98 -24.30
CA ASP A 531 -35.54 9.48 -25.37
C ASP A 531 -36.30 8.79 -26.52
N GLU A 532 -37.65 8.77 -26.50
CA GLU A 532 -38.52 8.09 -27.46
C GLU A 532 -38.22 6.58 -27.64
N LYS A 533 -37.71 5.92 -26.59
CA LYS A 533 -37.37 4.48 -26.65
C LYS A 533 -38.62 3.62 -26.77
N LYS A 534 -38.46 2.42 -27.33
CA LYS A 534 -39.57 1.47 -27.45
C LYS A 534 -39.99 0.96 -26.07
N PRO A 535 -41.25 0.53 -25.86
CA PRO A 535 -41.70 0.03 -24.56
C PRO A 535 -40.85 -1.10 -23.95
N SER A 536 -40.25 -1.95 -24.78
CA SER A 536 -39.31 -2.98 -24.32
C SER A 536 -38.02 -2.39 -23.75
N GLU A 537 -37.49 -1.34 -24.39
CA GLU A 537 -36.26 -0.65 -23.98
C GLU A 537 -36.50 0.22 -22.73
N VAL A 538 -37.71 0.78 -22.56
CA VAL A 538 -38.14 1.45 -21.31
C VAL A 538 -38.16 0.46 -20.16
N HIS A 539 -38.79 -0.71 -20.35
CA HIS A 539 -38.78 -1.77 -19.35
C HIS A 539 -37.36 -2.25 -19.00
N ASP A 540 -36.48 -2.38 -19.99
CA ASP A 540 -35.08 -2.74 -19.76
C ASP A 540 -34.33 -1.66 -18.97
N ALA A 541 -34.58 -0.38 -19.25
CA ALA A 541 -34.01 0.74 -18.47
C ALA A 541 -34.45 0.70 -17.00
N MET A 542 -35.75 0.51 -16.74
CA MET A 542 -36.30 0.35 -15.38
C MET A 542 -35.69 -0.87 -14.66
N SER A 543 -35.57 -2.00 -15.36
CA SER A 543 -34.97 -3.23 -14.83
C SER A 543 -33.47 -3.03 -14.51
N ASN A 544 -32.74 -2.32 -15.36
CA ASN A 544 -31.34 -1.98 -15.14
C ASN A 544 -31.16 -1.05 -13.92
N ALA A 545 -32.04 -0.06 -13.76
CA ALA A 545 -32.05 0.81 -12.57
C ALA A 545 -32.32 0.00 -11.28
N LEU A 546 -33.31 -0.91 -11.30
CA LEU A 546 -33.60 -1.82 -10.18
C LEU A 546 -32.40 -2.70 -9.81
N THR A 547 -31.71 -3.25 -10.81
CA THR A 547 -30.58 -4.17 -10.60
C THR A 547 -29.32 -3.43 -10.13
N GLY A 548 -29.08 -2.20 -10.61
CA GLY A 548 -27.97 -1.33 -10.16
C GLY A 548 -27.98 -1.09 -8.64
N HIS A 549 -29.17 -0.93 -8.06
CA HIS A 549 -29.35 -0.67 -6.62
C HIS A 549 -29.51 -1.94 -5.77
N SER A 550 -29.58 -3.13 -6.38
CA SER A 550 -29.89 -4.36 -5.65
C SER A 550 -28.76 -4.80 -4.71
N ARG A 551 -27.50 -4.72 -5.16
CA ARG A 551 -26.34 -5.15 -4.36
C ARG A 551 -26.06 -4.25 -3.14
N PRO A 552 -26.04 -2.91 -3.25
CA PRO A 552 -25.86 -2.05 -2.07
C PRO A 552 -26.98 -2.26 -1.05
N LEU A 553 -28.23 -2.33 -1.51
CA LEU A 553 -29.39 -2.56 -0.65
C LEU A 553 -29.33 -3.93 0.06
N GLU A 554 -28.91 -4.98 -0.63
CA GLU A 554 -28.72 -6.32 -0.05
C GLU A 554 -27.62 -6.32 1.03
N ARG A 555 -26.50 -5.62 0.80
CA ARG A 555 -25.43 -5.48 1.80
C ARG A 555 -25.90 -4.76 3.05
N LEU A 556 -26.62 -3.65 2.88
CA LEU A 556 -27.21 -2.90 3.99
C LEU A 556 -28.23 -3.76 4.75
N ARG A 557 -29.14 -4.42 4.03
CA ARG A 557 -30.13 -5.32 4.63
C ARG A 557 -29.46 -6.44 5.41
N SER A 558 -28.41 -7.08 4.87
CA SER A 558 -27.67 -8.12 5.58
C SER A 558 -27.07 -7.61 6.89
N ARG A 559 -26.55 -6.38 6.92
CA ARG A 559 -26.04 -5.76 8.16
C ARG A 559 -27.15 -5.46 9.18
N VAL A 560 -28.29 -4.94 8.73
CA VAL A 560 -29.50 -4.74 9.55
C VAL A 560 -29.97 -6.05 10.15
N ASP A 561 -30.07 -7.10 9.34
CA ASP A 561 -30.55 -8.42 9.76
C ASP A 561 -29.61 -9.04 10.80
N VAL A 562 -28.29 -8.84 10.67
CA VAL A 562 -27.29 -9.24 11.69
C VAL A 562 -27.53 -8.53 13.02
N VAL A 563 -27.69 -7.20 13.02
CA VAL A 563 -27.89 -6.44 14.27
C VAL A 563 -29.20 -6.84 14.96
N ARG A 564 -30.28 -7.02 14.21
CA ARG A 564 -31.57 -7.50 14.76
C ARG A 564 -31.51 -8.91 15.30
N ALA A 565 -30.78 -9.81 14.62
CA ALA A 565 -30.55 -11.16 15.12
C ALA A 565 -29.78 -11.14 16.43
N LEU A 566 -28.77 -10.26 16.56
CA LEU A 566 -28.05 -10.07 17.83
C LEU A 566 -28.94 -9.47 18.92
N GLU A 567 -29.76 -8.48 18.61
CA GLU A 567 -30.73 -7.91 19.56
C GLU A 567 -31.66 -8.99 20.10
N THR A 568 -32.18 -9.84 19.20
CA THR A 568 -33.06 -10.99 19.54
C THR A 568 -32.39 -12.01 20.46
N LEU A 569 -31.09 -12.23 20.29
CA LEU A 569 -30.33 -13.24 21.03
C LEU A 569 -29.77 -12.74 22.36
N ILE A 570 -29.42 -11.45 22.45
CA ILE A 570 -28.70 -10.87 23.58
C ILE A 570 -29.65 -10.17 24.54
N LEU A 571 -30.62 -9.39 24.02
CA LEU A 571 -31.51 -8.62 24.89
C LEU A 571 -32.57 -9.54 25.50
N PRO A 572 -32.91 -9.34 26.79
CA PRO A 572 -34.03 -10.05 27.39
C PRO A 572 -35.31 -9.66 26.66
N GLN A 573 -36.07 -10.64 26.18
CA GLN A 573 -37.39 -10.35 25.61
C GLN A 573 -38.27 -9.75 26.70
N SER A 574 -38.56 -8.45 26.60
CA SER A 574 -39.45 -7.79 27.55
C SER A 574 -40.86 -8.38 27.40
N GLU A 575 -41.50 -8.76 28.50
CA GLU A 575 -42.92 -9.18 28.52
C GLU A 575 -43.90 -8.08 28.01
N GLN A 576 -43.39 -6.90 27.62
CA GLN A 576 -44.14 -5.70 27.25
C GLN A 576 -44.44 -5.55 25.75
N GLU A 577 -43.99 -6.46 24.87
CA GLU A 577 -44.53 -6.59 23.51
C GLU A 577 -45.76 -7.52 23.45
N ARG A 578 -46.49 -7.68 24.56
CA ARG A 578 -47.88 -8.13 24.51
C ARG A 578 -48.73 -6.97 23.98
N PRO A 579 -49.36 -7.08 22.80
CA PRO A 579 -50.29 -6.04 22.38
C PRO A 579 -51.45 -5.98 23.39
N GLU A 580 -51.60 -4.86 24.09
CA GLU A 580 -52.70 -4.59 25.04
C GLU A 580 -54.06 -4.32 24.35
N THR A 581 -54.19 -4.66 23.06
CA THR A 581 -55.43 -4.46 22.30
C THR A 581 -55.89 -5.77 21.67
N LEU A 582 -56.36 -6.68 22.51
CA LEU A 582 -57.44 -7.60 22.13
C LEU A 582 -58.63 -7.23 23.01
N GLU A 583 -59.39 -6.22 22.55
CA GLU A 583 -60.77 -6.06 23.01
C GLU A 583 -61.51 -7.37 22.69
N GLU A 584 -62.25 -7.88 23.68
CA GLU A 584 -63.11 -9.04 23.57
C GLU A 584 -64.12 -8.84 22.42
N GLY A 585 -63.83 -9.41 21.25
CA GLY A 585 -64.71 -9.34 20.09
C GLY A 585 -64.24 -10.21 18.93
N ASP A 586 -64.77 -11.43 18.88
CA ASP A 586 -65.01 -12.27 17.70
C ASP A 586 -63.98 -12.21 16.55
N ASP A 587 -62.96 -13.07 16.58
CA ASP A 587 -62.57 -13.86 15.39
C ASP A 587 -61.75 -15.12 15.78
N GLU A 588 -62.15 -16.28 15.26
CA GLU A 588 -61.46 -17.58 15.43
C GLU A 588 -60.24 -17.68 14.49
N SER A 589 -59.32 -16.72 14.59
CA SER A 589 -57.97 -16.83 14.04
C SER A 589 -56.97 -16.13 14.95
N ALA A 590 -56.77 -16.72 16.14
CA ALA A 590 -55.58 -16.42 16.91
C ALA A 590 -54.38 -16.90 16.08
N GLU A 591 -53.71 -15.98 15.38
CA GLU A 591 -52.35 -16.23 14.88
C GLU A 591 -51.51 -16.66 16.09
N GLU A 592 -51.12 -17.92 16.09
CA GLU A 592 -50.29 -18.52 17.13
C GLU A 592 -48.99 -17.70 17.19
N LEU A 593 -48.77 -17.00 18.31
CA LEU A 593 -47.55 -16.22 18.51
C LEU A 593 -46.34 -17.12 18.23
N PRO A 594 -45.35 -16.66 17.44
CA PRO A 594 -44.24 -17.50 17.04
C PRO A 594 -43.50 -18.05 18.27
N ASP A 595 -43.20 -19.35 18.24
CA ASP A 595 -42.46 -20.05 19.29
C ASP A 595 -41.14 -19.32 19.59
N PRO A 596 -40.90 -18.86 20.83
CA PRO A 596 -39.68 -18.14 21.20
C PRO A 596 -38.38 -18.88 20.81
N GLU A 597 -38.41 -20.22 20.86
CA GLU A 597 -37.28 -21.03 20.44
C GLU A 597 -37.09 -21.00 18.92
N ALA A 598 -38.18 -21.02 18.15
CA ALA A 598 -38.11 -20.88 16.69
C ALA A 598 -37.59 -19.49 16.26
N ILE A 599 -37.95 -18.43 16.99
CA ILE A 599 -37.42 -17.07 16.77
C ILE A 599 -35.90 -17.07 17.01
N ARG A 600 -35.45 -17.69 18.11
CA ARG A 600 -34.04 -17.79 18.47
C ARG A 600 -33.23 -18.55 17.42
N LEU A 601 -33.73 -19.70 16.97
CA LEU A 601 -33.09 -20.51 15.92
C LEU A 601 -33.05 -19.78 14.58
N ALA A 602 -34.10 -19.01 14.24
CA ALA A 602 -34.10 -18.18 13.05
C ALA A 602 -33.03 -17.08 13.11
N ALA A 603 -32.87 -16.42 14.26
CA ALA A 603 -31.82 -15.41 14.46
C ALA A 603 -30.41 -16.02 14.33
N LEU A 604 -30.16 -17.19 14.93
CA LEU A 604 -28.89 -17.91 14.78
C LEU A 604 -28.60 -18.26 13.32
N LYS A 605 -29.62 -18.73 12.59
CA LYS A 605 -29.49 -19.02 11.15
C LYS A 605 -29.18 -17.76 10.33
N THR A 606 -29.82 -16.63 10.64
CA THR A 606 -29.48 -15.34 10.01
C THR A 606 -28.02 -14.97 10.22
N LEU A 607 -27.47 -15.21 11.42
CA LEU A 607 -26.05 -14.99 11.68
C LEU A 607 -25.16 -15.97 10.90
N GLU A 608 -25.52 -17.25 10.82
CA GLU A 608 -24.80 -18.28 10.04
C GLU A 608 -24.74 -17.97 8.54
N ASP A 609 -25.86 -17.49 7.97
CA ASP A 609 -25.97 -17.14 6.55
C ASP A 609 -25.28 -15.80 6.22
N SER A 610 -24.81 -15.08 7.24
CA SER A 610 -24.16 -13.76 7.11
C SER A 610 -22.63 -13.82 7.16
N ARG A 611 -21.99 -12.64 7.23
CA ARG A 611 -20.54 -12.51 7.46
C ARG A 611 -20.16 -12.35 8.94
N PHE A 612 -21.08 -12.66 9.85
CA PHE A 612 -20.85 -12.55 11.29
C PHE A 612 -19.72 -13.45 11.76
N SER A 613 -19.02 -13.03 12.82
CA SER A 613 -17.83 -13.74 13.30
C SER A 613 -18.18 -15.15 13.79
N ARG A 614 -17.55 -16.17 13.18
CA ARG A 614 -17.71 -17.57 13.61
C ARG A 614 -17.29 -17.81 15.06
N THR A 615 -16.34 -17.03 15.61
CA THR A 615 -15.93 -17.17 17.02
C THR A 615 -17.00 -16.66 17.98
N HIS A 616 -17.70 -15.60 17.62
CA HIS A 616 -18.83 -15.10 18.42
C HIS A 616 -20.05 -15.99 18.25
N LEU A 617 -20.33 -16.43 17.02
CA LEU A 617 -21.47 -17.28 16.72
C LEU A 617 -21.42 -18.64 17.43
N SER A 618 -20.26 -19.29 17.47
CA SER A 618 -20.12 -20.57 18.21
C SER A 618 -20.48 -20.43 19.69
N ARG A 619 -20.27 -19.25 20.29
CA ARG A 619 -20.67 -19.00 21.68
C ARG A 619 -22.18 -18.82 21.82
N LEU A 620 -22.80 -18.05 20.93
CA LEU A 620 -24.25 -17.88 20.90
C LEU A 620 -24.96 -19.23 20.68
N LEU A 621 -24.38 -20.11 19.85
CA LEU A 621 -24.85 -21.49 19.66
C LEU A 621 -24.77 -22.32 20.95
N ILE A 622 -23.67 -22.24 21.71
CA ILE A 622 -23.56 -22.90 23.03
C ILE A 622 -24.65 -22.38 23.98
N GLU A 623 -24.83 -21.06 24.07
CA GLU A 623 -25.88 -20.46 24.91
C GLU A 623 -27.28 -20.90 24.49
N ALA A 624 -27.47 -21.27 23.23
CA ALA A 624 -28.70 -21.83 22.67
C ALA A 624 -28.84 -23.34 22.79
N GLY A 625 -27.84 -24.05 23.34
CA GLY A 625 -27.86 -25.51 23.42
C GLY A 625 -27.49 -26.23 22.11
N GLU A 626 -27.12 -25.49 21.07
CA GLU A 626 -26.70 -26.00 19.76
C GLU A 626 -25.21 -26.42 19.77
N HIS A 627 -24.88 -27.33 20.70
CA HIS A 627 -23.50 -27.70 21.02
C HIS A 627 -22.76 -28.37 19.86
N GLU A 628 -23.42 -29.29 19.14
CA GLU A 628 -22.82 -30.01 18.01
C GLU A 628 -22.46 -29.04 16.88
N ARG A 629 -23.39 -28.14 16.54
CA ARG A 629 -23.17 -27.12 15.52
C ARG A 629 -22.08 -26.12 15.92
N ALA A 630 -22.03 -25.73 17.19
CA ALA A 630 -20.94 -24.88 17.70
C ALA A 630 -19.56 -25.53 17.52
N ALA A 631 -19.44 -26.82 17.86
CA ALA A 631 -18.20 -27.58 17.73
C ALA A 631 -17.79 -27.77 16.25
N GLU A 632 -18.74 -28.10 15.37
CA GLU A 632 -18.52 -28.22 13.93
C GLU A 632 -17.97 -26.90 13.36
N MET A 633 -18.66 -25.79 13.63
CA MET A 633 -18.28 -24.46 13.15
C MET A 633 -16.88 -24.03 13.63
N ALA A 634 -16.54 -24.32 14.89
CA ALA A 634 -15.23 -24.02 15.44
C ALA A 634 -14.11 -24.83 14.76
N ARG A 635 -14.37 -26.09 14.38
CA ARG A 635 -13.42 -26.93 13.63
C ARG A 635 -13.25 -26.43 12.19
N GLU A 636 -14.35 -26.15 11.48
CA GLU A 636 -14.33 -25.61 10.11
C GLU A 636 -13.55 -24.28 10.03
N ALA A 637 -13.70 -23.40 11.02
CA ALA A 637 -12.99 -22.12 11.04
C ALA A 637 -11.46 -22.27 11.03
N ILE A 638 -10.93 -23.28 11.74
CA ILE A 638 -9.49 -23.56 11.79
C ILE A 638 -9.02 -24.26 10.52
N GLU A 639 -9.83 -25.15 9.94
CA GLU A 639 -9.52 -25.76 8.65
C GLU A 639 -9.39 -24.70 7.56
N ASP A 640 -10.28 -23.70 7.56
CA ASP A 640 -10.22 -22.57 6.64
C ASP A 640 -8.98 -21.71 6.86
N LYS A 641 -8.68 -21.37 8.11
CA LYS A 641 -7.60 -20.44 8.51
C LYS A 641 -6.73 -21.04 9.62
N PRO A 642 -5.80 -21.96 9.28
CA PRO A 642 -4.98 -22.64 10.28
C PRO A 642 -4.06 -21.67 11.02
N GLY A 643 -3.72 -22.02 12.27
CA GLY A 643 -2.78 -21.30 13.14
C GLY A 643 -3.20 -19.90 13.60
N VAL A 644 -4.41 -19.44 13.27
CA VAL A 644 -4.92 -18.16 13.79
C VAL A 644 -5.24 -18.33 15.28
N ALA A 645 -4.56 -17.58 16.14
CA ALA A 645 -4.59 -17.74 17.60
C ALA A 645 -6.00 -17.75 18.18
N ILE A 646 -6.84 -16.77 17.81
CA ILE A 646 -8.20 -16.67 18.33
C ILE A 646 -9.10 -17.84 17.90
N LEU A 647 -8.92 -18.40 16.70
CA LEU A 647 -9.74 -19.52 16.24
C LEU A 647 -9.41 -20.79 17.02
N HIS A 648 -8.13 -21.04 17.30
CA HIS A 648 -7.68 -22.15 18.13
C HIS A 648 -8.10 -22.00 19.59
N ALA A 649 -8.03 -20.78 20.15
CA ALA A 649 -8.57 -20.49 21.48
C ALA A 649 -10.08 -20.76 21.55
N ASN A 650 -10.82 -20.34 20.52
CA ASN A 650 -12.25 -20.60 20.42
C ASN A 650 -12.58 -22.09 20.37
N LEU A 651 -11.86 -22.89 19.55
CA LEU A 651 -12.10 -24.33 19.50
C LEU A 651 -11.85 -25.01 20.85
N ALA A 652 -10.72 -24.71 21.52
CA ALA A 652 -10.42 -25.29 22.82
C ALA A 652 -11.51 -24.96 23.86
N TYR A 653 -12.00 -23.71 23.86
CA TYR A 653 -13.10 -23.31 24.73
C TYR A 653 -14.42 -24.02 24.37
N VAL A 654 -14.80 -24.05 23.09
CA VAL A 654 -16.06 -24.63 22.63
C VAL A 654 -16.13 -26.10 23.00
N LEU A 655 -15.08 -26.88 22.70
CA LEU A 655 -15.05 -28.31 23.02
C LEU A 655 -15.17 -28.56 24.52
N TRP A 656 -14.47 -27.77 25.34
CA TRP A 656 -14.56 -27.84 26.79
C TRP A 656 -15.97 -27.50 27.28
N ALA A 657 -16.55 -26.40 26.79
CA ALA A 657 -17.88 -25.93 27.19
C ALA A 657 -19.00 -26.89 26.76
N THR A 658 -18.79 -27.66 25.68
CA THR A 658 -19.75 -28.68 25.21
C THR A 658 -19.52 -30.07 25.82
N GLY A 659 -18.48 -30.26 26.64
CA GLY A 659 -18.19 -31.50 27.35
C GLY A 659 -17.31 -32.52 26.59
N ASP A 660 -16.63 -32.13 25.52
CA ASP A 660 -15.62 -32.93 24.82
C ASP A 660 -14.23 -32.67 25.45
N GLU A 661 -13.98 -33.26 26.61
CA GLU A 661 -12.76 -33.05 27.40
C GLU A 661 -11.48 -33.44 26.64
N ASP A 662 -11.48 -34.61 25.98
CA ASP A 662 -10.33 -35.10 25.21
C ASP A 662 -10.02 -34.17 24.03
N GLY A 663 -11.05 -33.78 23.27
CA GLY A 663 -10.89 -32.85 22.16
C GLY A 663 -10.46 -31.46 22.61
N ALA A 664 -10.96 -30.97 23.75
CA ALA A 664 -10.55 -29.70 24.33
C ALA A 664 -9.07 -29.70 24.71
N HIS A 665 -8.58 -30.77 25.35
CA HIS A 665 -7.18 -30.90 25.71
C HIS A 665 -6.27 -30.95 24.47
N GLU A 666 -6.64 -31.71 23.44
CA GLU A 666 -5.89 -31.77 22.17
C GLU A 666 -5.83 -30.40 21.47
N ALA A 667 -6.98 -29.72 21.37
CA ALA A 667 -7.06 -28.38 20.79
C ALA A 667 -6.23 -27.36 21.59
N PHE A 668 -6.27 -27.45 22.92
CA PHE A 668 -5.52 -26.56 23.78
C PHE A 668 -4.00 -26.80 23.70
N GLU A 669 -3.53 -28.04 23.67
CA GLU A 669 -2.10 -28.31 23.46
C GLU A 669 -1.62 -27.87 22.07
N THR A 670 -2.47 -27.98 21.05
CA THR A 670 -2.19 -27.43 19.71
C THR A 670 -2.01 -25.92 19.77
N LEU A 671 -2.95 -25.19 20.41
CA LEU A 671 -2.87 -23.74 20.64
C LEU A 671 -1.55 -23.37 21.36
N ARG A 672 -1.18 -24.13 22.39
CA ARG A 672 0.04 -23.88 23.17
C ARG A 672 1.31 -23.98 22.33
N GLY A 673 1.34 -24.85 21.33
CA GLY A 673 2.52 -25.07 20.47
C GLY A 673 3.01 -23.84 19.69
N PHE A 674 2.17 -22.80 19.54
CA PHE A 674 2.53 -21.54 18.86
C PHE A 674 2.17 -20.30 19.70
N SER A 675 2.11 -20.46 21.03
CA SER A 675 1.64 -19.44 21.97
C SER A 675 2.70 -18.49 22.55
N GLU A 676 3.97 -18.63 22.15
CA GLU A 676 5.13 -17.95 22.77
C GLU A 676 4.92 -16.46 23.07
N ARG A 677 4.22 -15.75 22.18
CA ARG A 677 4.00 -14.30 22.26
C ARG A 677 2.54 -13.88 22.45
N PHE A 678 1.65 -14.78 22.83
CA PHE A 678 0.25 -14.42 23.05
C PHE A 678 0.09 -13.43 24.21
N GLU A 679 -0.83 -12.49 24.04
CA GLU A 679 -1.31 -11.56 25.06
C GLU A 679 -2.52 -12.20 25.79
N LEU A 680 -2.24 -12.98 26.84
CA LEU A 680 -3.22 -13.84 27.53
C LEU A 680 -4.34 -13.08 28.27
N ASP A 681 -4.17 -11.78 28.46
CA ASP A 681 -5.11 -10.84 29.10
C ASP A 681 -6.23 -10.36 28.16
N ASN A 682 -6.29 -10.87 26.92
CA ASN A 682 -7.43 -10.62 26.03
C ASN A 682 -8.56 -11.63 26.30
N PRO A 683 -9.85 -11.20 26.22
CA PRO A 683 -11.00 -12.03 26.60
C PRO A 683 -11.05 -13.45 25.99
N PRO A 684 -10.70 -13.68 24.71
CA PRO A 684 -10.70 -15.04 24.14
C PRO A 684 -9.73 -16.00 24.84
N PHE A 685 -8.61 -15.51 25.36
CA PHE A 685 -7.63 -16.33 26.07
C PHE A 685 -7.96 -16.46 27.56
N GLU A 686 -8.45 -15.40 28.20
CA GLU A 686 -8.91 -15.44 29.61
C GLU A 686 -10.02 -16.46 29.80
N ARG A 687 -10.88 -16.63 28.80
CA ARG A 687 -11.98 -17.61 28.79
C ARG A 687 -11.52 -19.05 28.94
N LEU A 688 -10.25 -19.36 28.65
CA LEU A 688 -9.66 -20.68 28.83
C LEU A 688 -9.26 -20.96 30.29
N ALA A 689 -9.37 -19.99 31.21
CA ALA A 689 -8.96 -20.15 32.61
C ALA A 689 -9.57 -21.38 33.33
N PRO A 690 -10.86 -21.76 33.13
CA PRO A 690 -11.39 -23.00 33.69
C PRO A 690 -10.66 -24.25 33.20
N LEU A 691 -10.43 -24.36 31.89
CA LEU A 691 -9.68 -25.47 31.26
C LEU A 691 -8.23 -25.51 31.77
N VAL A 692 -7.54 -24.36 31.82
CA VAL A 692 -6.17 -24.23 32.36
C VAL A 692 -6.09 -24.74 33.80
N LYS A 693 -7.08 -24.39 34.63
CA LYS A 693 -7.17 -24.81 36.03
C LYS A 693 -7.41 -26.31 36.16
N GLU A 694 -8.28 -26.87 35.33
CA GLU A 694 -8.59 -28.30 35.28
C GLU A 694 -7.36 -29.14 34.91
N LEU A 695 -6.57 -28.65 33.94
CA LEU A 695 -5.31 -29.26 33.51
C LEU A 695 -4.15 -29.05 34.52
N GLY A 696 -4.36 -28.29 35.59
CA GLY A 696 -3.33 -28.03 36.61
C GLY A 696 -2.14 -27.20 36.11
N LEU A 697 -2.36 -26.36 35.09
CA LEU A 697 -1.33 -25.52 34.48
C LEU A 697 -1.19 -24.16 35.19
N PRO A 698 -0.01 -23.50 35.10
CA PRO A 698 0.15 -22.14 35.58
C PRO A 698 -0.70 -21.13 34.77
N ASN A 699 -0.98 -19.96 35.37
CA ASN A 699 -1.71 -18.88 34.69
C ASN A 699 -1.04 -18.46 33.38
N ASP A 700 0.29 -18.41 33.34
CA ASP A 700 1.05 -18.27 32.09
C ASP A 700 1.30 -19.66 31.49
N TRP A 701 0.39 -20.07 30.61
CA TRP A 701 0.40 -21.38 29.97
C TRP A 701 1.18 -21.42 28.65
N ARG A 702 1.80 -20.30 28.25
CA ARG A 702 2.53 -20.18 26.97
C ARG A 702 3.71 -21.14 26.90
N GLN A 703 4.08 -21.53 25.68
CA GLN A 703 5.24 -22.38 25.42
C GLN A 703 6.19 -21.72 24.41
N PRO A 704 7.51 -21.94 24.53
CA PRO A 704 8.45 -21.55 23.49
C PRO A 704 8.12 -22.20 22.15
N MET A 705 8.14 -21.42 21.07
CA MET A 705 7.85 -21.95 19.75
C MET A 705 9.11 -22.61 19.15
N ALA A 706 8.95 -23.80 18.57
CA ALA A 706 10.03 -24.46 17.85
C ALA A 706 10.40 -23.66 16.59
N ARG A 707 11.67 -23.24 16.47
CA ARG A 707 12.16 -22.58 15.25
C ARG A 707 12.41 -23.62 14.17
N LEU A 708 11.67 -23.52 13.08
CA LEU A 708 11.84 -24.38 11.91
C LEU A 708 13.08 -23.95 11.10
N ALA A 709 13.77 -24.91 10.48
CA ALA A 709 14.98 -24.64 9.71
C ALA A 709 14.72 -23.94 8.36
N ASP A 710 13.46 -23.86 7.93
CA ASP A 710 13.00 -23.37 6.63
C ASP A 710 12.58 -21.88 6.66
N ILE A 711 12.91 -21.14 7.72
CA ILE A 711 12.60 -19.70 7.86
C ILE A 711 13.65 -18.76 7.26
N GLY A 712 14.77 -19.30 6.78
CA GLY A 712 15.91 -18.52 6.30
C GLY A 712 16.69 -17.84 7.43
N GLU A 713 17.65 -17.00 7.06
CA GLU A 713 18.38 -16.16 8.00
C GLU A 713 17.50 -14.96 8.44
N ARG A 714 17.42 -14.75 9.76
CA ARG A 714 16.69 -13.63 10.36
C ARG A 714 17.68 -12.63 10.94
N VAL A 715 17.83 -11.51 10.25
CA VAL A 715 18.57 -10.36 10.77
C VAL A 715 17.85 -9.72 11.97
N PRO A 716 18.54 -9.04 12.90
CA PRO A 716 17.86 -8.25 13.92
C PRO A 716 16.95 -7.21 13.27
N LEU A 717 15.65 -7.22 13.58
CA LEU A 717 14.65 -6.32 12.98
C LEU A 717 15.00 -4.84 13.16
N ALA A 718 15.56 -4.47 14.31
CA ALA A 718 16.00 -3.11 14.58
C ALA A 718 17.09 -2.61 13.60
N GLY A 719 17.83 -3.52 12.96
CA GLY A 719 18.82 -3.18 11.94
C GLY A 719 18.22 -2.82 10.58
N LEU A 720 16.95 -3.17 10.32
CA LEU A 720 16.23 -2.81 9.08
C LEU A 720 15.56 -1.45 9.17
N GLY A 721 15.17 -1.02 10.38
CA GLY A 721 14.52 0.27 10.59
C GLY A 721 13.65 0.32 11.85
N PRO A 722 13.08 1.50 12.14
CA PRO A 722 12.20 1.70 13.29
C PRO A 722 10.86 0.99 13.09
N PHE A 723 10.25 0.57 14.20
CA PHE A 723 8.97 -0.14 14.16
C PHE A 723 7.83 0.70 13.57
N ARG A 724 7.92 2.03 13.69
CA ARG A 724 6.97 3.00 13.15
C ARG A 724 7.72 4.05 12.35
N TRP A 725 7.08 4.52 11.28
CA TRP A 725 7.48 5.79 10.69
C TRP A 725 7.24 6.92 11.70
N SER A 726 8.13 7.91 11.71
CA SER A 726 7.95 9.12 12.51
C SER A 726 8.46 10.34 11.74
N PRO A 727 7.83 11.52 11.94
CA PRO A 727 8.28 12.79 11.37
C PRO A 727 9.79 13.02 11.52
N THR A 728 10.43 13.39 10.42
CA THR A 728 11.87 13.69 10.32
C THR A 728 12.17 15.09 10.85
N GLU A 729 13.40 15.32 11.29
CA GLU A 729 13.87 16.66 11.67
C GLU A 729 14.08 17.49 10.40
N ALA A 730 13.58 18.72 10.40
CA ALA A 730 13.74 19.64 9.28
C ALA A 730 15.18 20.20 9.24
N PRO A 731 15.79 20.37 8.04
CA PRO A 731 17.06 21.06 7.92
C PRO A 731 16.99 22.50 8.49
N ASP A 732 18.02 22.91 9.23
CA ASP A 732 18.09 24.29 9.76
C ASP A 732 18.45 25.29 8.65
N TRP A 733 17.97 26.53 8.78
CA TRP A 733 18.20 27.59 7.79
C TRP A 733 18.19 28.98 8.43
N LYS A 734 18.85 29.90 7.74
CA LYS A 734 18.87 31.33 8.06
C LYS A 734 19.00 32.13 6.77
N LEU A 735 17.99 32.92 6.44
CA LEU A 735 17.89 33.65 5.18
C LEU A 735 17.47 35.12 5.42
N PRO A 736 17.91 36.05 4.56
CA PRO A 736 17.45 37.44 4.60
C PRO A 736 16.08 37.61 3.93
N ASP A 737 15.28 38.56 4.42
CA ASP A 737 14.13 39.13 3.70
C ASP A 737 14.58 40.20 2.68
N GLY A 738 13.64 40.71 1.87
CA GLY A 738 13.90 41.80 0.91
C GLY A 738 14.37 43.13 1.54
N PHE A 739 14.29 43.27 2.87
CA PHE A 739 14.80 44.44 3.61
C PHE A 739 16.15 44.18 4.29
N GLY A 740 16.72 42.98 4.10
CA GLY A 740 17.99 42.55 4.70
C GLY A 740 17.90 42.11 6.15
N ASN A 741 16.68 41.94 6.72
CA ASN A 741 16.53 41.34 8.04
C ASN A 741 16.68 39.83 7.94
N GLU A 742 17.47 39.24 8.83
CA GLU A 742 17.64 37.79 8.86
C GLU A 742 16.51 37.11 9.64
N VAL A 743 15.95 36.05 9.07
CA VAL A 743 14.99 35.13 9.71
C VAL A 743 15.59 33.72 9.69
N SER A 744 15.37 32.96 10.75
CA SER A 744 15.87 31.59 10.89
C SER A 744 14.79 30.62 11.35
N LEU A 745 14.98 29.32 11.08
CA LEU A 745 14.10 28.29 11.62
C LEU A 745 14.09 28.31 13.16
N ALA A 746 15.22 28.65 13.77
CA ALA A 746 15.35 28.77 15.23
C ALA A 746 14.41 29.81 15.86
N ASP A 747 13.97 30.83 15.10
CA ASP A 747 12.98 31.83 15.55
C ASP A 747 11.58 31.23 15.73
N TYR A 748 11.36 30.03 15.20
CA TYR A 748 10.13 29.24 15.32
C TYR A 748 10.21 28.15 16.40
N LYS A 749 11.32 28.01 17.12
CA LYS A 749 11.46 27.00 18.18
C LYS A 749 10.35 27.11 19.23
N GLY A 750 9.66 25.99 19.48
CA GLY A 750 8.56 25.91 20.44
C GLY A 750 7.19 26.33 19.89
N LYS A 751 7.09 26.73 18.62
CA LYS A 751 5.82 26.99 17.90
C LYS A 751 5.85 26.31 16.53
N PRO A 752 4.71 25.82 16.02
CA PRO A 752 4.67 25.30 14.65
C PRO A 752 4.90 26.42 13.64
N VAL A 753 5.24 26.08 12.40
CA VAL A 753 5.38 27.02 11.29
C VAL A 753 4.97 26.35 9.99
N LEU A 754 4.25 27.09 9.14
CA LEU A 754 3.99 26.69 7.76
C LEU A 754 5.05 27.36 6.86
N MET A 755 5.80 26.55 6.13
CA MET A 755 6.82 27.01 5.18
C MET A 755 6.35 26.79 3.75
N ILE A 756 6.47 27.81 2.89
CA ILE A 756 6.12 27.73 1.46
C ILE A 756 7.35 28.10 0.61
N PHE A 757 7.77 27.18 -0.24
CA PHE A 757 8.79 27.36 -1.27
C PHE A 757 8.12 27.73 -2.59
N PHE A 758 8.46 28.91 -3.12
CA PHE A 758 7.88 29.43 -4.36
C PHE A 758 8.98 29.87 -5.34
N LEU A 759 8.71 29.82 -6.64
CA LEU A 759 9.71 30.00 -7.70
C LEU A 759 9.99 31.47 -8.08
N GLY A 760 9.77 32.39 -7.14
CA GLY A 760 9.95 33.83 -7.33
C GLY A 760 8.70 34.55 -7.87
N PHE A 761 8.73 35.89 -7.88
CA PHE A 761 7.60 36.73 -8.34
C PHE A 761 7.41 36.73 -9.87
N GLY A 762 8.35 36.16 -10.63
CA GLY A 762 8.19 35.92 -12.07
C GLY A 762 7.20 34.80 -12.39
N CYS A 763 7.07 33.81 -11.49
CA CYS A 763 6.20 32.66 -11.63
C CYS A 763 4.73 33.04 -11.31
N VAL A 764 3.85 32.96 -12.31
CA VAL A 764 2.42 33.35 -12.17
C VAL A 764 1.71 32.50 -11.11
N HIS A 765 1.87 31.17 -11.18
CA HIS A 765 1.24 30.24 -10.23
C HIS A 765 1.73 30.43 -8.80
N CYS A 766 2.97 30.86 -8.62
CA CYS A 766 3.52 31.20 -7.31
C CYS A 766 2.83 32.42 -6.70
N VAL A 767 2.62 33.46 -7.50
CA VAL A 767 1.90 34.67 -7.06
C VAL A 767 0.45 34.33 -6.73
N GLU A 768 -0.19 33.46 -7.51
CA GLU A 768 -1.54 32.94 -7.23
C GLU A 768 -1.58 32.20 -5.89
N GLN A 769 -0.60 31.32 -5.61
CA GLN A 769 -0.49 30.61 -4.34
C GLN A 769 -0.37 31.59 -3.17
N LEU A 770 0.56 32.56 -3.23
CA LEU A 770 0.72 33.55 -2.17
C LEU A 770 -0.55 34.39 -1.98
N GLY A 771 -1.24 34.73 -3.08
CA GLY A 771 -2.53 35.41 -3.08
C GLY A 771 -3.67 34.60 -2.43
N ALA A 772 -3.64 33.27 -2.55
CA ALA A 772 -4.59 32.37 -1.89
C ALA A 772 -4.33 32.26 -0.38
N PHE A 773 -3.06 32.25 0.04
CA PHE A 773 -2.69 32.17 1.46
C PHE A 773 -2.83 33.50 2.22
N ALA A 774 -2.67 34.64 1.55
CA ALA A 774 -2.79 35.97 2.16
C ALA A 774 -4.11 36.19 2.94
N PRO A 775 -5.31 35.93 2.39
CA PRO A 775 -6.57 36.16 3.10
C PRO A 775 -6.78 35.23 4.31
N VAL A 776 -6.18 34.03 4.30
CA VAL A 776 -6.30 33.03 5.38
C VAL A 776 -5.14 33.05 6.38
N ALA A 777 -4.10 33.88 6.15
CA ALA A 777 -2.91 33.92 7.00
C ALA A 777 -3.22 34.26 8.47
N GLN A 778 -4.24 35.09 8.71
CA GLN A 778 -4.69 35.40 10.07
C GLN A 778 -5.28 34.17 10.76
N GLU A 779 -6.00 33.30 10.04
CA GLU A 779 -6.57 32.07 10.59
C GLU A 779 -5.48 31.06 10.99
N PHE A 780 -4.42 30.96 10.18
CA PHE A 780 -3.22 30.19 10.50
C PHE A 780 -2.52 30.76 11.74
N LEU A 781 -2.34 32.08 11.81
CA LEU A 781 -1.75 32.74 12.96
C LEU A 781 -2.58 32.56 14.24
N ASP A 782 -3.91 32.65 14.15
CA ASP A 782 -4.84 32.42 15.26
C ASP A 782 -4.82 30.95 15.72
N ALA A 783 -4.52 30.01 14.80
CA ALA A 783 -4.24 28.62 15.12
C ALA A 783 -2.82 28.39 15.70
N GLY A 784 -2.01 29.45 15.82
CA GLY A 784 -0.64 29.40 16.34
C GLY A 784 0.41 28.98 15.32
N ILE A 785 0.08 28.98 14.02
CA ILE A 785 0.90 28.50 12.91
C ILE A 785 1.28 29.71 12.03
N PRO A 786 2.33 30.48 12.36
CA PRO A 786 2.83 31.51 11.46
C PRO A 786 3.24 30.92 10.11
N ILE A 787 3.06 31.69 9.04
CA ILE A 787 3.52 31.37 7.68
C ILE A 787 4.86 32.07 7.44
N VAL A 788 5.77 31.40 6.74
CA VAL A 788 7.00 31.97 6.18
C VAL A 788 7.21 31.44 4.77
N THR A 789 7.67 32.29 3.85
CA THR A 789 7.91 31.90 2.47
C THR A 789 9.38 32.06 2.09
N ILE A 790 9.87 31.16 1.24
CA ILE A 790 11.26 31.13 0.75
C ILE A 790 11.19 31.10 -0.78
N GLY A 791 11.78 32.10 -1.42
CA GLY A 791 11.75 32.31 -2.86
C GLY A 791 13.13 32.17 -3.51
N THR A 792 13.13 31.98 -4.82
CA THR A 792 14.34 31.94 -5.66
C THR A 792 14.88 33.33 -6.00
N ASP A 793 14.10 34.38 -5.77
CA ASP A 793 14.47 35.77 -6.03
C ASP A 793 15.68 36.22 -5.19
N SER A 794 16.46 37.16 -5.73
CA SER A 794 17.51 37.83 -4.97
C SER A 794 16.93 38.76 -3.89
N VAL A 795 17.75 39.19 -2.94
CA VAL A 795 17.32 40.16 -1.92
C VAL A 795 16.87 41.46 -2.58
N GLU A 796 17.58 41.88 -3.61
CA GLU A 796 17.27 43.07 -4.41
C GLU A 796 15.93 42.92 -5.17
N ASP A 797 15.70 41.79 -5.84
CA ASP A 797 14.45 41.55 -6.59
C ASP A 797 13.23 41.46 -5.68
N LEU A 798 13.40 40.86 -4.49
CA LEU A 798 12.37 40.86 -3.44
C LEU A 798 12.09 42.27 -2.94
N ALA A 799 13.12 43.08 -2.69
CA ALA A 799 12.97 44.47 -2.27
C ALA A 799 12.13 45.26 -3.29
N ASP A 800 12.47 45.15 -4.58
CA ASP A 800 11.77 45.84 -5.67
C ASP A 800 10.32 45.36 -5.83
N SER A 801 10.07 44.07 -5.62
CA SER A 801 8.73 43.49 -5.65
C SER A 801 7.88 43.91 -4.44
N GLN A 802 8.49 44.06 -3.26
CA GLN A 802 7.85 44.52 -2.03
C GLN A 802 7.73 46.06 -1.92
N GLU A 803 8.51 46.84 -2.65
CA GLU A 803 8.38 48.32 -2.68
C GLU A 803 7.21 48.80 -3.55
N ARG A 804 6.79 47.99 -4.53
CA ARG A 804 5.61 48.25 -5.39
C ARG A 804 4.28 48.00 -4.67
N ASP A 805 4.35 47.60 -3.41
CA ASP A 805 3.27 47.04 -2.62
C ASP A 805 2.44 48.14 -1.93
N THR A 806 1.15 48.22 -2.24
CA THR A 806 0.24 49.13 -1.52
C THR A 806 -0.21 48.49 -0.21
N ALA A 807 -0.69 49.26 0.77
CA ALA A 807 -1.18 48.70 2.03
C ALA A 807 -2.35 47.68 1.87
N LYS A 808 -2.93 47.54 0.67
CA LYS A 808 -3.94 46.52 0.33
C LYS A 808 -3.36 45.22 -0.25
N ASP A 809 -2.17 45.27 -0.84
CA ASP A 809 -1.56 44.14 -1.56
C ASP A 809 -0.47 43.46 -0.71
N LYS A 810 -0.19 44.02 0.48
CA LYS A 810 0.86 43.55 1.36
C LYS A 810 0.63 42.13 1.87
N LEU A 811 1.52 41.23 1.49
CA LEU A 811 1.53 39.86 1.99
C LEU A 811 1.77 39.86 3.52
N PRO A 812 0.93 39.17 4.30
CA PRO A 812 0.93 39.25 5.78
C PRO A 812 1.97 38.34 6.44
N PHE A 813 2.95 37.82 5.69
CA PHE A 813 3.98 36.90 6.15
C PHE A 813 5.36 37.26 5.56
N PRO A 814 6.47 36.85 6.21
CA PRO A 814 7.82 37.11 5.70
C PRO A 814 8.10 36.34 4.40
N ILE A 815 8.87 36.98 3.51
CA ILE A 815 9.34 36.42 2.23
C ILE A 815 10.87 36.50 2.24
N LEU A 816 11.52 35.35 2.10
CA LEU A 816 12.96 35.19 2.25
C LEU A 816 13.62 34.83 0.91
N ALA A 817 14.85 35.29 0.70
CA ALA A 817 15.62 35.06 -0.53
C ALA A 817 16.57 33.85 -0.40
N ASP A 818 16.44 32.86 -1.27
CA ASP A 818 17.38 31.75 -1.49
C ASP A 818 17.81 31.64 -2.96
N PRO A 819 18.49 32.66 -3.53
CA PRO A 819 18.83 32.68 -4.95
C PRO A 819 19.86 31.63 -5.38
N LYS A 820 20.46 30.91 -4.42
CA LYS A 820 21.40 29.81 -4.68
C LYS A 820 20.74 28.43 -4.57
N LEU A 821 19.45 28.39 -4.22
CA LEU A 821 18.67 27.16 -4.01
C LEU A 821 19.28 26.24 -2.95
N GLU A 822 20.06 26.79 -1.99
CA GLU A 822 20.74 25.99 -0.97
C GLU A 822 19.74 25.35 -0.01
N ILE A 823 18.66 26.07 0.32
CA ILE A 823 17.57 25.58 1.18
C ILE A 823 16.56 24.79 0.36
N PHE A 824 16.26 25.21 -0.87
CA PHE A 824 15.43 24.41 -1.80
C PHE A 824 15.96 22.97 -1.94
N LYS A 825 17.27 22.81 -2.18
CA LYS A 825 17.92 21.49 -2.27
C LYS A 825 17.87 20.70 -0.96
N GLN A 826 18.07 21.36 0.18
CA GLN A 826 18.00 20.69 1.49
C GLN A 826 16.60 20.17 1.82
N TYR A 827 15.56 20.87 1.38
CA TYR A 827 14.16 20.45 1.54
C TYR A 827 13.64 19.59 0.39
N ARG A 828 14.49 19.22 -0.57
CA ARG A 828 14.15 18.45 -1.78
C ARG A 828 13.13 19.15 -2.70
N CYS A 829 12.97 20.46 -2.58
CA CYS A 829 12.22 21.30 -3.52
C CYS A 829 13.06 21.61 -4.77
N HIS A 830 13.75 20.61 -5.30
CA HIS A 830 14.66 20.77 -6.43
C HIS A 830 14.66 19.48 -7.24
N ASP A 831 14.69 19.64 -8.56
CA ASP A 831 14.96 18.58 -9.50
C ASP A 831 16.46 18.49 -9.76
N ASP A 832 17.07 17.42 -9.26
CA ASP A 832 18.51 17.18 -9.40
C ASP A 832 18.91 16.73 -10.80
N PHE A 833 17.96 16.31 -11.64
CA PHE A 833 18.24 15.86 -13.01
C PHE A 833 18.32 17.04 -13.98
N GLU A 834 17.38 18.00 -13.87
CA GLU A 834 17.32 19.17 -14.77
C GLU A 834 17.80 20.47 -14.10
N SER A 835 18.19 20.42 -12.82
CA SER A 835 18.62 21.58 -12.03
C SER A 835 17.55 22.66 -11.86
N LEU A 836 16.29 22.24 -11.69
CA LEU A 836 15.13 23.13 -11.58
C LEU A 836 14.62 23.24 -10.15
N ALA A 837 14.16 24.42 -9.75
CA ALA A 837 13.47 24.59 -8.48
C ALA A 837 12.02 24.07 -8.58
N LEU A 838 11.53 23.45 -7.50
CA LEU A 838 10.18 22.92 -7.40
C LEU A 838 9.40 23.66 -6.32
N HIS A 839 8.07 23.64 -6.43
CA HIS A 839 7.20 24.13 -5.38
C HIS A 839 7.26 23.20 -4.16
N GLY A 840 7.07 23.77 -2.98
CA GLY A 840 7.03 22.98 -1.75
C GLY A 840 6.22 23.64 -0.65
N THR A 841 5.40 22.87 0.05
CA THR A 841 4.63 23.35 1.21
C THR A 841 4.88 22.41 2.37
N PHE A 842 5.27 22.93 3.54
CA PHE A 842 5.64 22.13 4.71
C PHE A 842 4.97 22.63 5.98
N LEU A 843 4.48 21.70 6.79
CA LEU A 843 4.11 21.97 8.18
C LEU A 843 5.19 21.44 9.10
N LEU A 844 5.83 22.35 9.86
CA LEU A 844 6.76 21.99 10.92
C LEU A 844 6.11 22.17 12.29
N ASP A 845 6.37 21.25 13.22
CA ASP A 845 5.96 21.43 14.61
C ASP A 845 6.98 22.24 15.44
N GLY A 846 6.64 22.52 16.70
CA GLY A 846 7.51 23.29 17.60
C GLY A 846 8.82 22.59 18.00
N GLU A 847 8.99 21.30 17.69
CA GLU A 847 10.28 20.59 17.80
C GLU A 847 11.11 20.67 16.51
N GLY A 848 10.58 21.28 15.45
CA GLY A 848 11.25 21.39 14.14
C GLY A 848 11.11 20.11 13.30
N ARG A 849 10.07 19.31 13.51
CA ARG A 849 9.84 18.09 12.70
C ARG A 849 8.85 18.33 11.57
N VAL A 850 9.10 17.71 10.42
CA VAL A 850 8.23 17.78 9.23
C VAL A 850 6.99 16.90 9.45
N ARG A 851 5.87 17.54 9.78
CA ARG A 851 4.58 16.86 10.06
C ARG A 851 3.76 16.62 8.81
N TRP A 852 3.91 17.46 7.81
CA TRP A 852 3.23 17.37 6.53
C TRP A 852 4.10 18.04 5.46
N GLN A 853 4.10 17.51 4.24
CA GLN A 853 4.72 18.17 3.09
C GLN A 853 3.99 17.81 1.80
N ASP A 854 4.10 18.71 0.83
CA ASP A 854 3.80 18.49 -0.58
C ASP A 854 4.90 19.15 -1.41
N ILE A 855 5.42 18.45 -2.41
CA ILE A 855 6.50 18.90 -3.31
C ILE A 855 6.08 18.49 -4.72
N SER A 856 5.97 19.46 -5.61
CA SER A 856 5.48 19.24 -6.97
C SER A 856 6.00 20.32 -7.93
N TYR A 857 5.84 20.08 -9.23
CA TYR A 857 6.02 21.10 -10.25
C TYR A 857 4.90 22.14 -10.19
N GLU A 858 3.73 21.80 -9.62
CA GLU A 858 2.63 22.74 -9.33
C GLU A 858 2.60 23.17 -7.85
N PRO A 859 2.16 24.41 -7.54
CA PRO A 859 1.97 24.83 -6.15
C PRO A 859 0.75 24.16 -5.51
N PHE A 860 0.86 23.84 -4.22
CA PHE A 860 -0.27 23.37 -3.43
C PHE A 860 -1.25 24.52 -3.09
N MET A 861 -2.51 24.39 -3.49
CA MET A 861 -3.51 25.49 -3.42
C MET A 861 -4.62 25.31 -2.36
N ASP A 862 -4.81 24.12 -1.79
CA ASP A 862 -5.94 23.84 -0.88
C ASP A 862 -5.69 24.33 0.56
N THR A 863 -5.90 25.62 0.78
CA THR A 863 -5.62 26.26 2.08
C THR A 863 -6.53 25.77 3.21
N GLU A 864 -7.79 25.42 2.91
CA GLU A 864 -8.77 24.97 3.92
C GLU A 864 -8.42 23.58 4.43
N PHE A 865 -8.10 22.66 3.51
CA PHE A 865 -7.59 21.35 3.86
C PHE A 865 -6.34 21.47 4.73
N LEU A 866 -5.37 22.29 4.29
CA LEU A 866 -4.08 22.40 4.98
C LEU A 866 -4.22 22.95 6.40
N LEU A 867 -5.07 23.96 6.62
CA LEU A 867 -5.32 24.49 7.96
C LEU A 867 -5.97 23.42 8.86
N THR A 868 -6.95 22.68 8.33
CA THR A 868 -7.67 21.63 9.05
C THR A 868 -6.74 20.48 9.43
N GLU A 869 -5.95 20.00 8.47
CA GLU A 869 -4.99 18.91 8.67
C GLU A 869 -3.85 19.34 9.58
N SER A 870 -3.39 20.58 9.50
CA SER A 870 -2.37 21.12 10.40
C SER A 870 -2.84 21.11 11.85
N LYS A 871 -4.07 21.57 12.12
CA LYS A 871 -4.66 21.52 13.46
C LYS A 871 -4.76 20.08 13.96
N ARG A 872 -5.18 19.13 13.11
CA ARG A 872 -5.28 17.71 13.46
C ARG A 872 -3.91 17.14 13.83
N LEU A 873 -2.91 17.32 12.97
CA LEU A 873 -1.56 16.78 13.20
C LEU A 873 -0.91 17.39 14.45
N LEU A 874 -1.02 18.70 14.65
CA LEU A 874 -0.42 19.36 15.81
C LEU A 874 -1.10 18.98 17.14
N ALA A 875 -2.36 18.53 17.10
CA ALA A 875 -3.04 17.97 18.27
C ALA A 875 -2.58 16.54 18.61
N LEU A 876 -1.95 15.82 17.67
CA LEU A 876 -1.48 14.45 17.86
C LEU A 876 -0.09 14.39 18.48
N PRO A 877 0.14 13.49 19.45
CA PRO A 877 1.47 13.29 20.01
C PRO A 877 2.41 12.68 18.98
N ILE A 878 3.70 13.01 19.08
CA ILE A 878 4.73 12.38 18.26
C ILE A 878 5.07 11.02 18.87
N GLN A 879 4.63 9.96 18.20
CA GLN A 879 5.04 8.62 18.58
C GLN A 879 6.50 8.39 18.16
N LYS A 880 7.42 8.36 19.12
CA LYS A 880 8.84 8.08 18.85
C LYS A 880 8.99 6.66 18.26
N GLY A 881 9.77 6.51 17.20
CA GLY A 881 10.03 5.22 16.51
C GLY A 881 10.74 4.15 17.36
N THR A 882 11.05 4.43 18.63
CA THR A 882 11.72 3.52 19.57
C THR A 882 10.77 3.14 20.70
N GLY A 883 10.14 1.94 20.66
CA GLY A 883 9.23 1.57 21.76
C GLY A 883 8.69 0.13 21.84
N GLY A 884 9.00 -0.78 20.91
CA GLY A 884 8.52 -2.17 21.01
C GLY A 884 9.36 -3.06 21.93
N GLU A 885 10.67 -2.83 22.02
CA GLU A 885 11.57 -3.79 22.69
C GLU A 885 11.82 -3.51 24.18
N THR A 886 11.52 -2.31 24.69
CA THR A 886 11.89 -1.93 26.07
C THR A 886 10.72 -1.70 27.03
N ALA A 887 9.49 -1.51 26.54
CA ALA A 887 8.37 -1.14 27.42
C ALA A 887 7.60 -2.32 28.06
N ARG A 888 7.71 -3.55 27.53
CA ARG A 888 6.95 -4.71 28.04
C ARG A 888 7.77 -5.81 28.73
N ALA A 889 9.10 -5.74 28.65
CA ALA A 889 9.95 -6.66 29.42
C ALA A 889 9.96 -6.34 30.94
N SER A 890 9.39 -5.21 31.39
CA SER A 890 9.47 -4.76 32.79
C SER A 890 8.16 -4.82 33.60
N VAL A 891 7.04 -5.29 33.04
CA VAL A 891 5.75 -5.35 33.79
C VAL A 891 5.48 -6.72 34.43
N SER A 892 6.39 -7.69 34.31
CA SER A 892 6.28 -9.00 34.98
C SER A 892 6.79 -9.02 36.43
N GLY A 893 6.96 -7.86 37.09
CA GLY A 893 7.61 -7.81 38.40
C GLY A 893 7.26 -6.62 39.28
N ALA A 894 5.98 -6.37 39.57
CA ALA A 894 5.60 -5.49 40.68
C ALA A 894 4.26 -5.91 41.33
N SER A 895 4.35 -6.96 42.16
CA SER A 895 3.75 -7.05 43.50
C SER A 895 2.43 -6.29 43.76
N ALA A 896 1.37 -7.08 43.89
CA ALA A 896 0.19 -6.76 44.68
C ALA A 896 0.55 -6.24 46.09
N SER A 897 0.11 -5.02 46.41
CA SER A 897 -0.27 -4.64 47.78
C SER A 897 -1.19 -3.41 47.78
N ARG A 898 -2.50 -3.63 47.73
CA ARG A 898 -3.48 -3.15 48.72
C ARG A 898 -4.88 -3.61 48.35
#